data_AF-E3NFK7-F1
#
_entry.id   AF-E3NFK7-F1
#
_cell.length_a   1.000
_cell.length_b   1.000
_cell.length_c   1.000
_cell.angle_alpha   90.00
_cell.angle_beta   90.00
_cell.angle_gamma   90.00
#
_symmetry.space_group_name_H-M   'P 1'
#
loop_
_entity.id
_entity.type
_entity.pdbx_description
1 polymer ?
#
loop_
_entity_poly.entity_id
_entity_poly.type
_entity_poly.pdbx_seq_one_letter_code
_entity_poly.pdbx_strand_id
1 'polypeptide(L)'
;MAQFLKCPDHVLVSNIVYSHVYAYILPELRPFLINLETNHLPKFVENNGEEMIQKMLDKSNNKLRMYGSAKEIAGNIKIFRNFTESFRFFDDQKYPFNASPVIYTSLNGEKYIYKPDIFTIIQNIALHTINHQKFIFFHSMLAKILKSKIVLANGPVEFVKFDEKMFDEIEKEMREVDAKSHQQAIAQRDYLAMSLSTNNYPAIASKFRELNPTLWEDAVANSYLKHLQLLSNRRIETQKEPIFIALTNTCKMNCIEEIMAKRAPLFTSTPESSPITFIRTPILRSKHRAVPIRAHFPGQFVIPAVDCFFEFWRNAILGVKLFQKYQCSDWEKYAQFFQEIEEYFDIEKKQQYFLQYDILESVVGNSLQQYEVSQIKDIRNAKKDGFTVQNLKNELKYLGLTGTFPDIQNYAEGVYEEIDKVKKERYLRTCDLFDAVESCQLICLLNRIPNYQKFLHNQKGCKRVFGYKCAHCEKEEEVKNTSDIQDSMKNLKIESSNESGSNQYSQPALSAQKDCEKCSESSEILVKTQNELKISRDQLKEMQQKMTDTEKELSDLKKEHEKIVESEAKKTEELAEVMEELNNEKEKNQEKEEEILKASKENEELQKTILKLTAENEANESTIQKLLDRISNLSSNNQKTNRIDEKTIEESTQTTSVTSKNAPLVIDCLICSSQIKAGQEVIRCPLCKRRFHSNCAFKWRKDHTQCPACNGDLPGI
;
A
#
# COMPACT_ATOMS: atom_id res chain seq x y z
N MET A 1 17.92 9.17 -18.60
CA MET A 1 16.98 9.73 -17.59
C MET A 1 15.68 8.95 -17.32
N ALA A 2 14.87 8.57 -18.32
CA ALA A 2 13.49 8.05 -18.11
C ALA A 2 13.37 6.87 -17.12
N GLN A 3 14.38 6.00 -17.06
CA GLN A 3 14.41 4.87 -16.11
C GLN A 3 14.49 5.31 -14.63
N PHE A 4 15.12 6.45 -14.32
CA PHE A 4 15.27 6.93 -12.94
C PHE A 4 14.07 7.74 -12.44
N LEU A 5 13.14 8.08 -13.34
CA LEU A 5 11.86 8.69 -12.98
C LEU A 5 10.79 7.66 -12.57
N LYS A 6 11.11 6.37 -12.67
CA LYS A 6 10.23 5.29 -12.22
C LYS A 6 10.69 4.79 -10.85
N CYS A 7 9.73 4.52 -9.97
CA CYS A 7 9.99 3.80 -8.73
C CYS A 7 10.58 2.40 -9.03
N PRO A 8 11.76 2.02 -8.49
CA PRO A 8 12.36 0.72 -8.77
C PRO A 8 11.55 -0.43 -8.14
N ASP A 9 11.58 -1.62 -8.75
CA ASP A 9 10.75 -2.75 -8.30
C ASP A 9 11.13 -3.31 -6.92
N HIS A 10 12.35 -3.04 -6.44
CA HIS A 10 12.93 -3.59 -5.22
C HIS A 10 13.12 -2.54 -4.12
N VAL A 11 12.17 -1.61 -3.96
CA VAL A 11 12.19 -0.59 -2.88
C VAL A 11 11.04 -0.72 -1.90
N LEU A 12 9.98 -1.45 -2.25
CA LEU A 12 8.88 -1.69 -1.32
C LEU A 12 9.28 -2.81 -0.36
N VAL A 13 9.29 -2.47 0.93
CA VAL A 13 9.61 -3.41 2.00
C VAL A 13 8.32 -3.94 2.60
N SER A 14 8.34 -5.21 2.98
CA SER A 14 7.23 -5.94 3.54
C SER A 14 6.61 -5.23 4.76
N ASN A 15 7.46 -4.73 5.67
CA ASN A 15 7.01 -4.12 6.94
C ASN A 15 6.14 -2.87 6.76
N ILE A 16 6.27 -2.16 5.62
CA ILE A 16 5.51 -0.93 5.35
C ILE A 16 4.27 -1.18 4.49
N VAL A 17 4.10 -2.38 3.93
CA VAL A 17 2.85 -2.72 3.22
C VAL A 17 1.67 -2.60 4.19
N TYR A 18 1.84 -3.06 5.44
CA TYR A 18 0.81 -2.93 6.47
C TYR A 18 0.47 -1.47 6.77
N SER A 19 1.46 -0.58 6.93
CA SER A 19 1.19 0.84 7.21
C SER A 19 0.44 1.52 6.06
N HIS A 20 0.81 1.21 4.82
CA HIS A 20 0.11 1.74 3.63
C HIS A 20 -1.33 1.25 3.54
N VAL A 21 -1.56 -0.05 3.76
CA VAL A 21 -2.90 -0.66 3.78
C VAL A 21 -3.75 -0.09 4.91
N TYR A 22 -3.16 0.08 6.10
CA TYR A 22 -3.82 0.62 7.29
C TYR A 22 -4.29 2.06 7.09
N ALA A 23 -3.45 2.90 6.49
CA ALA A 23 -3.81 4.28 6.14
C ALA A 23 -4.88 4.34 5.03
N TYR A 24 -4.83 3.40 4.07
CA TYR A 24 -5.79 3.34 2.97
C TYR A 24 -7.20 2.93 3.41
N ILE A 25 -7.31 1.99 4.35
CA ILE A 25 -8.58 1.41 4.79
C ILE A 25 -9.31 2.34 5.78
N LEU A 26 -10.66 2.28 5.74
CA LEU A 26 -11.54 2.98 6.67
C LEU A 26 -11.22 2.63 8.14
N PRO A 27 -11.18 3.62 9.05
CA PRO A 27 -10.91 3.43 10.47
C PRO A 27 -11.63 2.24 11.13
N GLU A 28 -12.93 2.06 10.90
CA GLU A 28 -13.75 1.02 11.54
C GLU A 28 -13.45 -0.38 11.01
N LEU A 29 -12.74 -0.48 9.88
CA LEU A 29 -12.32 -1.75 9.30
C LEU A 29 -10.87 -2.13 9.68
N ARG A 30 -10.10 -1.19 10.23
CA ARG A 30 -8.70 -1.42 10.67
C ARG A 30 -8.55 -2.53 11.71
N PRO A 31 -9.47 -2.76 12.67
CA PRO A 31 -9.36 -3.88 13.61
C PRO A 31 -9.35 -5.27 12.97
N PHE A 32 -9.81 -5.38 11.71
CA PHE A 32 -9.79 -6.64 10.95
C PHE A 32 -8.52 -6.82 10.11
N LEU A 33 -7.62 -5.83 10.12
CA LEU A 33 -6.29 -5.98 9.54
C LEU A 33 -5.37 -6.68 10.53
N ILE A 34 -4.69 -7.72 10.05
CA ILE A 34 -3.70 -8.44 10.84
C ILE A 34 -2.32 -8.00 10.39
N ASN A 35 -1.51 -7.51 11.34
CA ASN A 35 -0.09 -7.29 11.09
C ASN A 35 0.61 -8.64 11.02
N LEU A 36 1.02 -9.04 9.81
CA LEU A 36 1.62 -10.35 9.53
C LEU A 36 3.13 -10.39 9.84
N GLU A 37 3.76 -9.27 10.19
CA GLU A 37 5.22 -9.11 10.13
C GLU A 37 5.88 -8.71 11.45
N THR A 38 5.19 -8.86 12.57
CA THR A 38 5.79 -8.53 13.88
C THR A 38 7.01 -9.38 14.25
N ASN A 39 7.26 -10.50 13.55
CA ASN A 39 8.30 -11.48 13.88
C ASN A 39 9.25 -11.85 12.72
N HIS A 40 9.15 -11.22 11.55
CA HIS A 40 9.99 -11.56 10.38
C HIS A 40 10.98 -10.44 10.05
N LEU A 41 12.14 -10.82 9.53
CA LEU A 41 13.07 -9.85 8.95
C LEU A 41 12.40 -9.19 7.74
N PRO A 42 12.46 -7.85 7.61
CA PRO A 42 11.88 -7.18 6.47
C PRO A 42 12.49 -7.75 5.19
N LYS A 43 11.67 -7.89 4.14
CA LYS A 43 12.09 -8.32 2.80
C LYS A 43 11.48 -7.43 1.73
N PHE A 44 12.11 -7.35 0.56
CA PHE A 44 11.47 -6.69 -0.57
C PHE A 44 10.27 -7.49 -1.03
N VAL A 45 9.21 -6.81 -1.45
CA VAL A 45 7.99 -7.44 -1.95
C VAL A 45 7.75 -7.08 -3.40
N GLU A 46 7.35 -8.09 -4.17
CA GLU A 46 6.98 -7.93 -5.56
C GLU A 46 5.52 -7.49 -5.70
N ASN A 47 5.13 -7.07 -6.90
CA ASN A 47 3.73 -6.74 -7.25
C ASN A 47 3.04 -5.78 -6.27
N ASN A 48 3.80 -4.83 -5.70
CA ASN A 48 3.32 -3.87 -4.70
C ASN A 48 2.73 -4.52 -3.44
N GLY A 49 3.20 -5.72 -3.06
CA GLY A 49 2.77 -6.43 -1.87
C GLY A 49 1.46 -7.20 -2.04
N GLU A 50 1.07 -7.54 -3.27
CA GLU A 50 -0.18 -8.26 -3.56
C GLU A 50 -0.35 -9.54 -2.74
N GLU A 51 0.69 -10.39 -2.64
CA GLU A 51 0.64 -11.63 -1.85
C GLU A 51 0.36 -11.36 -0.37
N MET A 52 0.99 -10.32 0.19
CA MET A 52 0.81 -9.94 1.58
C MET A 52 -0.58 -9.37 1.82
N ILE A 53 -1.09 -8.56 0.89
CA ILE A 53 -2.46 -8.06 0.91
C ILE A 53 -3.47 -9.20 0.83
N GLN A 54 -3.22 -10.23 -0.01
CA GLN A 54 -4.08 -11.41 -0.09
C GLN A 54 -4.17 -12.12 1.26
N LYS A 55 -3.04 -12.30 1.96
CA LYS A 55 -3.04 -12.87 3.32
C LYS A 55 -3.82 -12.02 4.32
N MET A 56 -3.81 -10.68 4.19
CA MET A 56 -4.65 -9.81 5.02
C MET A 56 -6.14 -9.98 4.70
N LEU A 57 -6.51 -10.08 3.42
CA LEU A 57 -7.89 -10.31 3.00
C LEU A 57 -8.42 -11.65 3.52
N ASP A 58 -7.66 -12.72 3.36
CA ASP A 58 -8.04 -14.08 3.79
C ASP A 58 -8.32 -14.14 5.30
N LYS A 59 -7.52 -13.42 6.09
CA LYS A 59 -7.68 -13.36 7.55
C LYS A 59 -8.68 -12.30 8.03
N SER A 60 -9.19 -11.45 7.15
CA SER A 60 -10.15 -10.39 7.51
C SER A 60 -11.56 -10.89 7.81
N ASN A 61 -11.83 -12.19 7.67
CA ASN A 61 -13.17 -12.77 7.79
C ASN A 61 -14.18 -12.03 6.88
N ASN A 62 -13.79 -11.82 5.63
CA ASN A 62 -14.53 -11.07 4.61
C ASN A 62 -14.77 -9.57 4.92
N LYS A 63 -14.25 -9.00 6.01
CA LYS A 63 -14.56 -7.61 6.39
C LYS A 63 -13.98 -6.55 5.45
N LEU A 64 -13.00 -6.92 4.63
CA LEU A 64 -12.34 -6.02 3.67
C LEU A 64 -12.83 -6.20 2.23
N ARG A 65 -13.92 -6.94 2.01
CA ARG A 65 -14.45 -7.26 0.67
C ARG A 65 -14.90 -6.04 -0.16
N MET A 66 -15.10 -4.87 0.46
CA MET A 66 -15.43 -3.65 -0.27
C MET A 66 -14.30 -3.16 -1.18
N TYR A 67 -13.05 -3.51 -0.86
CA TYR A 67 -11.86 -3.04 -1.58
C TYR A 67 -11.53 -3.87 -2.83
N GLY A 68 -12.27 -4.95 -3.09
CA GLY A 68 -12.05 -5.83 -4.24
C GLY A 68 -10.95 -6.87 -4.02
N SER A 69 -10.27 -7.24 -5.10
CA SER A 69 -9.17 -8.23 -5.06
C SER A 69 -7.87 -7.67 -4.50
N ALA A 70 -6.94 -8.54 -4.07
CA ALA A 70 -5.61 -8.10 -3.61
C ALA A 70 -4.87 -7.29 -4.68
N LYS A 71 -4.95 -7.69 -5.95
CA LYS A 71 -4.40 -6.94 -7.10
C LYS A 71 -4.97 -5.52 -7.21
N GLU A 72 -6.28 -5.38 -7.07
CA GLU A 72 -6.93 -4.06 -7.10
C GLU A 72 -6.48 -3.18 -5.92
N ILE A 73 -6.34 -3.75 -4.73
CA ILE A 73 -5.85 -3.02 -3.56
C ILE A 73 -4.39 -2.62 -3.76
N ALA A 74 -3.53 -3.52 -4.17
CA ALA A 74 -2.11 -3.25 -4.44
C ALA A 74 -1.94 -2.13 -5.48
N GLY A 75 -2.72 -2.16 -6.56
CA GLY A 75 -2.75 -1.11 -7.58
C GLY A 75 -3.23 0.24 -7.04
N ASN A 76 -4.29 0.25 -6.22
CA ASN A 76 -4.78 1.48 -5.61
C ASN A 76 -3.81 2.05 -4.57
N ILE A 77 -3.18 1.21 -3.76
CA ILE A 77 -2.17 1.63 -2.78
C ILE A 77 -0.94 2.20 -3.50
N LYS A 78 -0.52 1.59 -4.62
CA LYS A 78 0.53 2.14 -5.46
C LYS A 78 0.22 3.57 -5.88
N ILE A 79 -1.03 3.88 -6.26
CA ILE A 79 -1.46 5.25 -6.58
C ILE A 79 -1.49 6.12 -5.31
N PHE A 80 -2.11 5.63 -4.24
CA PHE A 80 -2.32 6.35 -2.99
C PHE A 80 -1.01 6.86 -2.37
N ARG A 81 0.03 6.03 -2.36
CA ARG A 81 1.33 6.38 -1.78
C ARG A 81 2.25 7.17 -2.71
N ASN A 82 1.87 7.36 -3.98
CA ASN A 82 2.73 7.94 -5.01
C ASN A 82 2.62 9.47 -5.02
N PHE A 83 3.16 10.09 -3.98
CA PHE A 83 3.30 11.54 -3.84
C PHE A 83 4.61 11.89 -3.15
N THR A 84 5.10 13.10 -3.38
CA THR A 84 6.37 13.54 -2.82
C THR A 84 6.29 13.63 -1.30
N GLU A 85 7.38 13.20 -0.64
CA GLU A 85 7.48 13.11 0.83
C GLU A 85 6.46 12.17 1.49
N SER A 86 5.92 11.18 0.77
CA SER A 86 4.99 10.18 1.32
C SER A 86 5.54 9.46 2.57
N PHE A 87 6.85 9.31 2.69
CA PHE A 87 7.48 8.75 3.87
C PHE A 87 7.17 9.50 5.18
N ARG A 88 6.86 10.81 5.12
CA ARG A 88 6.42 11.58 6.30
C ARG A 88 4.98 11.24 6.67
N PHE A 89 4.14 11.00 5.67
CA PHE A 89 2.74 10.65 5.87
C PHE A 89 2.58 9.25 6.46
N PHE A 90 3.38 8.27 5.99
CA PHE A 90 3.32 6.88 6.46
C PHE A 90 4.27 6.56 7.63
N ASP A 91 5.05 7.53 8.11
CA ASP A 91 6.12 7.35 9.11
C ASP A 91 7.20 6.31 8.70
N ASP A 92 7.51 6.26 7.40
CA ASP A 92 8.44 5.30 6.80
C ASP A 92 9.87 5.86 6.69
N GLN A 93 10.37 6.54 7.73
CA GLN A 93 11.66 7.24 7.67
C GLN A 93 12.86 6.32 7.39
N LYS A 94 12.79 5.06 7.81
CA LYS A 94 13.90 4.09 7.76
C LYS A 94 13.95 3.26 6.47
N TYR A 95 12.94 3.37 5.62
CA TYR A 95 12.79 2.56 4.41
C TYR A 95 13.04 3.39 3.15
N PRO A 96 13.34 2.77 2.01
CA PRO A 96 13.52 3.49 0.74
C PRO A 96 12.38 4.41 0.35
N PHE A 97 12.69 5.43 -0.46
CA PHE A 97 11.64 6.12 -1.22
C PHE A 97 10.97 5.11 -2.15
N ASN A 98 9.64 5.10 -2.13
CA ASN A 98 8.80 4.16 -2.87
C ASN A 98 7.70 4.88 -3.70
N ALA A 99 7.81 6.21 -3.80
CA ALA A 99 7.06 7.06 -4.72
C ALA A 99 7.94 7.40 -5.94
N SER A 100 7.30 7.64 -7.07
CA SER A 100 7.98 8.09 -8.29
C SER A 100 8.13 9.62 -8.25
N PRO A 101 9.30 10.17 -8.61
CA PRO A 101 9.50 11.61 -8.68
C PRO A 101 8.62 12.22 -9.78
N VAL A 102 8.16 13.45 -9.57
CA VAL A 102 7.27 14.13 -10.52
C VAL A 102 8.00 15.27 -11.22
N ILE A 103 7.94 15.28 -12.56
CA ILE A 103 8.37 16.42 -13.36
C ILE A 103 7.15 17.28 -13.66
N TYR A 104 7.18 18.50 -13.14
CA TYR A 104 6.08 19.44 -13.26
C TYR A 104 6.30 20.36 -14.46
N THR A 105 5.20 20.85 -15.03
CA THR A 105 5.23 21.80 -16.14
C THR A 105 4.64 23.14 -15.68
N SER A 106 5.35 24.23 -15.95
CA SER A 106 4.85 25.58 -15.68
C SER A 106 3.77 25.98 -16.70
N LEU A 107 3.08 27.10 -16.45
CA LEU A 107 2.13 27.65 -17.43
C LEU A 107 2.79 28.01 -18.78
N ASN A 108 4.09 28.28 -18.78
CA ASN A 108 4.86 28.62 -19.97
C ASN A 108 5.53 27.39 -20.64
N GLY A 109 5.26 26.18 -20.14
CA GLY A 109 5.81 24.94 -20.70
C GLY A 109 7.20 24.55 -20.19
N GLU A 110 7.80 25.32 -19.28
CA GLU A 110 9.08 24.98 -18.67
C GLU A 110 8.95 23.84 -17.65
N LYS A 111 9.98 23.00 -17.53
CA LYS A 111 10.00 21.84 -16.63
C LYS A 111 10.64 22.16 -15.29
N TYR A 112 10.00 21.70 -14.23
CA TYR A 112 10.43 21.89 -12.84
C TYR A 112 10.39 20.57 -12.07
N ILE A 113 11.18 20.49 -11.01
CA ILE A 113 11.17 19.37 -10.06
C ILE A 113 11.11 19.91 -8.63
N TYR A 114 10.32 19.25 -7.78
CA TYR A 114 10.26 19.56 -6.35
C TYR A 114 11.57 19.09 -5.68
N LYS A 115 12.23 19.93 -4.88
CA LYS A 115 13.57 19.63 -4.34
C LYS A 115 13.68 18.25 -3.65
N PRO A 116 12.73 17.80 -2.81
CA PRO A 116 12.76 16.44 -2.24
C PRO A 116 12.76 15.31 -3.26
N ASP A 117 12.16 15.48 -4.44
CA ASP A 117 12.15 14.45 -5.50
C ASP A 117 13.53 14.27 -6.16
N ILE A 118 14.44 15.24 -6.03
CA ILE A 118 15.84 15.09 -6.45
C ILE A 118 16.51 13.96 -5.67
N PHE A 119 16.23 13.83 -4.37
CA PHE A 119 16.75 12.74 -3.54
C PHE A 119 16.18 11.38 -3.95
N THR A 120 14.90 11.33 -4.37
CA THR A 120 14.30 10.13 -4.95
C THR A 120 15.02 9.71 -6.23
N ILE A 121 15.35 10.66 -7.12
CA ILE A 121 16.12 10.38 -8.33
C ILE A 121 17.54 9.89 -7.99
N ILE A 122 18.22 10.53 -7.04
CA ILE A 122 19.56 10.11 -6.59
C ILE A 122 19.52 8.69 -6.04
N GLN A 123 18.50 8.34 -5.26
CA GLN A 123 18.29 6.96 -4.81
C GLN A 123 18.18 6.02 -6.03
N ASN A 124 17.32 6.35 -6.99
CA ASN A 124 17.08 5.48 -8.16
C ASN A 124 18.35 5.30 -9.01
N ILE A 125 19.15 6.35 -9.19
CA ILE A 125 20.45 6.27 -9.86
C ILE A 125 21.39 5.35 -9.07
N ALA A 126 21.54 5.57 -7.76
CA ALA A 126 22.43 4.77 -6.91
C ALA A 126 22.07 3.28 -6.91
N LEU A 127 20.77 2.95 -6.79
CA LEU A 127 20.30 1.57 -6.84
C LEU A 127 20.50 0.92 -8.22
N HIS A 128 20.54 1.70 -9.29
CA HIS A 128 20.77 1.18 -10.64
C HIS A 128 22.26 1.02 -10.97
N THR A 129 23.12 1.91 -10.49
CA THR A 129 24.53 1.96 -10.93
C THR A 129 25.51 1.33 -9.96
N ILE A 130 25.24 1.33 -8.65
CA ILE A 130 26.17 0.82 -7.64
C ILE A 130 25.94 -0.67 -7.44
N ASN A 131 27.01 -1.46 -7.50
CA ASN A 131 26.93 -2.86 -7.13
C ASN A 131 26.68 -2.98 -5.62
N HIS A 132 25.53 -3.50 -5.24
CA HIS A 132 25.19 -3.73 -3.84
C HIS A 132 24.46 -5.05 -3.71
N GLN A 133 24.65 -5.71 -2.57
CA GLN A 133 23.81 -6.85 -2.25
C GLN A 133 22.36 -6.35 -2.17
N LYS A 134 21.43 -7.04 -2.83
CA LYS A 134 19.99 -6.71 -2.84
C LYS A 134 19.31 -6.99 -1.48
N PHE A 135 20.03 -6.77 -0.39
CA PHE A 135 19.48 -6.76 0.97
C PHE A 135 18.97 -5.37 1.30
N ILE A 136 17.99 -5.32 2.20
CA ILE A 136 17.40 -4.08 2.71
C ILE A 136 18.41 -3.17 3.41
N PHE A 137 19.51 -3.73 3.91
CA PHE A 137 20.50 -2.97 4.67
C PHE A 137 21.04 -1.75 3.89
N PHE A 138 21.58 -1.96 2.67
CA PHE A 138 22.09 -0.86 1.84
C PHE A 138 21.02 0.18 1.52
N HIS A 139 19.83 -0.30 1.15
CA HIS A 139 18.67 0.51 0.82
C HIS A 139 18.20 1.39 1.99
N SER A 140 18.16 0.83 3.20
CA SER A 140 17.83 1.56 4.43
C SER A 140 18.89 2.59 4.80
N MET A 141 20.18 2.28 4.63
CA MET A 141 21.26 3.25 4.86
C MET A 141 21.16 4.44 3.90
N LEU A 142 20.95 4.16 2.63
CA LEU A 142 20.76 5.18 1.59
C LEU A 142 19.55 6.06 1.88
N ALA A 143 18.41 5.43 2.19
CA ALA A 143 17.19 6.15 2.53
C ALA A 143 17.38 7.05 3.76
N LYS A 144 18.04 6.55 4.80
CA LYS A 144 18.31 7.31 6.03
C LYS A 144 19.10 8.59 5.75
N ILE A 145 20.19 8.48 4.98
CA ILE A 145 21.02 9.65 4.66
C ILE A 145 20.24 10.65 3.83
N LEU A 146 19.60 10.21 2.75
CA LEU A 146 18.88 11.09 1.84
C LEU A 146 17.70 11.79 2.56
N LYS A 147 16.89 11.04 3.32
CA LYS A 147 15.75 11.60 4.08
C LYS A 147 16.21 12.52 5.20
N SER A 148 17.34 12.27 5.85
CA SER A 148 17.87 13.16 6.89
C SER A 148 18.11 14.57 6.34
N LYS A 149 18.59 14.70 5.10
CA LYS A 149 18.80 16.01 4.46
C LYS A 149 17.48 16.73 4.17
N ILE A 150 16.43 16.00 3.77
CA ILE A 150 15.09 16.56 3.57
C ILE A 150 14.51 17.04 4.92
N VAL A 151 14.66 16.24 5.98
CA VAL A 151 14.16 16.58 7.32
C VAL A 151 14.88 17.79 7.90
N LEU A 152 16.20 17.91 7.70
CA LEU A 152 16.96 19.08 8.15
C LEU A 152 16.55 20.37 7.42
N ALA A 153 16.19 20.29 6.14
CA ALA A 153 15.77 21.46 5.38
C ALA A 153 14.43 22.04 5.89
N ASN A 154 13.48 21.16 6.26
CA ASN A 154 12.14 21.45 6.82
C ASN A 154 11.49 22.78 6.40
N GLY A 155 11.70 23.17 5.15
CA GLY A 155 11.41 24.50 4.63
C GLY A 155 10.10 24.55 3.84
N PRO A 156 9.83 25.68 3.18
CA PRO A 156 8.70 25.79 2.28
C PRO A 156 8.79 24.79 1.11
N VAL A 157 7.67 24.60 0.41
CA VAL A 157 7.65 23.80 -0.83
C VAL A 157 8.37 24.56 -1.94
N GLU A 158 9.55 24.09 -2.34
CA GLU A 158 10.43 24.77 -3.30
C GLU A 158 10.76 23.91 -4.52
N PHE A 159 10.69 24.51 -5.70
CA PHE A 159 10.98 23.86 -6.98
C PHE A 159 12.24 24.45 -7.60
N VAL A 160 12.94 23.63 -8.38
CA VAL A 160 14.05 24.05 -9.24
C VAL A 160 13.76 23.69 -10.69
N LYS A 161 14.35 24.40 -11.65
CA LYS A 161 14.26 24.03 -13.06
C LYS A 161 14.84 22.63 -13.25
N PHE A 162 14.17 21.80 -14.02
CA PHE A 162 14.62 20.45 -14.31
C PHE A 162 15.75 20.49 -15.35
N ASP A 163 16.93 20.01 -14.97
CA ASP A 163 18.10 19.89 -15.83
C ASP A 163 18.50 18.42 -15.98
N GLU A 164 18.27 17.86 -17.17
CA GLU A 164 18.59 16.46 -17.47
C GLU A 164 20.11 16.21 -17.49
N LYS A 165 20.92 17.16 -17.98
CA LYS A 165 22.37 17.01 -18.07
C LYS A 165 23.02 16.88 -16.69
N MET A 166 22.50 17.63 -15.72
CA MET A 166 22.92 17.52 -14.33
C MET A 166 22.74 16.10 -13.78
N PHE A 167 21.62 15.43 -14.11
CA PHE A 167 21.39 14.05 -13.67
C PHE A 167 22.27 13.05 -14.42
N ASP A 168 22.56 13.27 -15.70
CA ASP A 168 23.51 12.46 -16.46
C ASP A 168 24.94 12.54 -15.85
N GLU A 169 25.35 13.72 -15.38
CA GLU A 169 26.61 13.90 -14.65
C GLU A 169 26.61 13.17 -13.30
N ILE A 170 25.50 13.24 -12.54
CA ILE A 170 25.34 12.49 -11.29
C ILE A 170 25.46 10.99 -11.56
N GLU A 171 24.79 10.48 -12.59
CA GLU A 171 24.87 9.07 -12.99
C GLU A 171 26.32 8.66 -13.30
N LYS A 172 27.05 9.47 -14.08
CA LYS A 172 28.46 9.20 -14.40
C LYS A 172 29.31 9.11 -13.14
N GLU A 173 29.17 10.06 -12.20
CA GLU A 173 29.90 10.02 -10.93
C GLU A 173 29.47 8.83 -10.06
N MET A 174 28.19 8.47 -10.08
CA MET A 174 27.64 7.35 -9.31
C MET A 174 28.24 6.00 -9.75
N ARG A 175 28.57 5.85 -11.03
CA ARG A 175 29.26 4.65 -11.57
C ARG A 175 30.68 4.50 -11.03
N GLU A 176 31.31 5.56 -10.53
CA GLU A 176 32.65 5.52 -9.93
C GLU A 176 32.64 5.20 -8.43
N VAL A 177 31.45 5.16 -7.79
CA VAL A 177 31.31 5.01 -6.34
C VAL A 177 31.87 3.69 -5.82
N ASP A 178 31.70 2.59 -6.56
CA ASP A 178 32.23 1.28 -6.14
C ASP A 178 33.76 1.31 -6.02
N ALA A 179 34.46 1.86 -7.01
CA ALA A 179 35.92 1.95 -7.00
C ALA A 179 36.42 2.87 -5.87
N LYS A 180 35.82 4.05 -5.71
CA LYS A 180 36.21 5.03 -4.67
C LYS A 180 35.94 4.51 -3.26
N SER A 181 34.76 3.93 -3.04
CA SER A 181 34.40 3.37 -1.74
C SER A 181 35.28 2.19 -1.34
N HIS A 182 35.70 1.35 -2.30
CA HIS A 182 36.63 0.27 -2.04
C HIS A 182 38.01 0.78 -1.60
N GLN A 183 38.53 1.82 -2.26
CA GLN A 183 39.79 2.46 -1.86
C GLN A 183 39.71 3.05 -0.45
N GLN A 184 38.62 3.77 -0.13
CA GLN A 184 38.38 4.30 1.21
C GLN A 184 38.28 3.19 2.26
N ALA A 185 37.61 2.08 1.94
CA ALA A 185 37.46 0.94 2.84
C ALA A 185 38.79 0.24 3.12
N ILE A 186 39.66 0.06 2.10
CA ILE A 186 40.99 -0.55 2.28
C ILE A 186 41.78 0.21 3.36
N ALA A 187 41.73 1.55 3.37
CA ALA A 187 42.45 2.36 4.35
C ALA A 187 42.03 2.12 5.81
N GLN A 188 40.82 1.58 6.06
CA GLN A 188 40.29 1.33 7.40
C GLN A 188 40.34 -0.15 7.81
N ARG A 189 40.63 -1.06 6.87
CA ARG A 189 40.54 -2.51 7.09
C ARG A 189 41.47 -3.01 8.19
N ASP A 190 42.72 -2.56 8.19
CA ASP A 190 43.72 -3.05 9.15
C ASP A 190 43.36 -2.64 10.59
N TYR A 191 42.90 -1.40 10.77
CA TYR A 191 42.44 -0.91 12.07
C TYR A 191 41.24 -1.72 12.59
N LEU A 192 40.24 -1.99 11.73
CA LEU A 192 39.08 -2.78 12.14
C LEU A 192 39.43 -4.25 12.39
N ALA A 193 40.32 -4.84 11.58
CA ALA A 193 40.80 -6.20 11.77
C ALA A 193 41.56 -6.35 13.11
N MET A 194 42.40 -5.37 13.46
CA MET A 194 43.10 -5.32 14.74
C MET A 194 42.13 -5.19 15.91
N SER A 195 41.17 -4.26 15.81
CA SER A 195 40.14 -4.05 16.84
C SER A 195 39.28 -5.30 17.04
N LEU A 196 38.97 -6.03 15.96
CA LEU A 196 38.25 -7.29 16.01
C LEU A 196 39.07 -8.38 16.71
N SER A 197 40.36 -8.52 16.35
CA SER A 197 41.25 -9.52 16.97
C SER A 197 41.43 -9.34 18.47
N THR A 198 41.27 -8.11 18.96
CA THR A 198 41.36 -7.74 20.39
C THR A 198 39.99 -7.70 21.08
N ASN A 199 38.91 -8.12 20.41
CA ASN A 199 37.52 -8.03 20.89
C ASN A 199 37.09 -6.60 21.30
N ASN A 200 37.72 -5.58 20.74
CA ASN A 200 37.41 -4.18 21.02
C ASN A 200 36.25 -3.68 20.14
N TYR A 201 35.08 -4.28 20.33
CA TYR A 201 33.85 -3.91 19.63
C TYR A 201 33.45 -2.43 19.85
N PRO A 202 33.66 -1.80 21.03
CA PRO A 202 33.42 -0.37 21.20
C PRO A 202 34.28 0.49 20.25
N ALA A 203 35.54 0.13 20.02
CA ALA A 203 36.40 0.84 19.06
C ALA A 203 35.89 0.71 17.62
N ILE A 204 35.40 -0.48 17.23
CA ILE A 204 34.77 -0.71 15.92
C ILE A 204 33.55 0.20 15.75
N ALA A 205 32.62 0.17 16.71
CA ALA A 205 31.43 1.03 16.67
C ALA A 205 31.79 2.52 16.64
N SER A 206 32.78 2.94 17.44
CA SER A 206 33.28 4.32 17.45
C SER A 206 33.87 4.73 16.09
N LYS A 207 34.59 3.83 15.42
CA LYS A 207 35.15 4.11 14.10
C LYS A 207 34.08 4.30 13.04
N PHE A 208 33.01 3.50 13.08
CA PHE A 208 31.86 3.72 12.20
C PHE A 208 31.20 5.08 12.41
N ARG A 209 31.06 5.52 13.67
CA ARG A 209 30.57 6.88 13.98
C ARG A 209 31.48 7.97 13.42
N GLU A 210 32.78 7.81 13.56
CA GLU A 210 33.77 8.74 13.00
C GLU A 210 33.64 8.83 11.47
N LEU A 211 33.46 7.68 10.80
CA LEU A 211 33.37 7.61 9.34
C LEU A 211 32.09 8.24 8.77
N ASN A 212 30.94 8.06 9.44
CA ASN A 212 29.70 8.72 9.05
C ASN A 212 28.77 8.92 10.27
N PRO A 213 28.80 10.10 10.91
CA PRO A 213 28.01 10.38 12.11
C PRO A 213 26.49 10.35 11.88
N THR A 214 26.02 10.76 10.70
CA THR A 214 24.58 10.79 10.37
C THR A 214 24.00 9.39 10.24
N LEU A 215 24.75 8.50 9.58
CA LEU A 215 24.37 7.11 9.39
C LEU A 215 24.44 6.33 10.71
N TRP A 216 25.58 6.45 11.39
CA TRP A 216 25.91 5.74 12.63
C TRP A 216 25.63 6.60 13.87
N GLU A 217 24.45 7.22 13.92
CA GLU A 217 24.00 7.89 15.15
C GLU A 217 24.01 6.92 16.36
N ASP A 218 24.02 7.45 17.58
CA ASP A 218 24.23 6.65 18.79
C ASP A 218 23.33 5.43 18.91
N ALA A 219 22.05 5.54 18.57
CA ALA A 219 21.13 4.41 18.60
C ALA A 219 21.56 3.27 17.66
N VAL A 220 22.01 3.60 16.45
CA VAL A 220 22.44 2.63 15.44
C VAL A 220 23.80 2.05 15.82
N ALA A 221 24.76 2.89 16.21
CA ALA A 221 26.07 2.43 16.65
C ALA A 221 25.99 1.50 17.87
N ASN A 222 25.12 1.82 18.85
CA ASN A 222 24.89 0.98 20.02
C ASN A 222 24.18 -0.33 19.68
N SER A 223 23.22 -0.31 18.74
CA SER A 223 22.58 -1.54 18.25
C SER A 223 23.58 -2.44 17.54
N TYR A 224 24.46 -1.86 16.71
CA TYR A 224 25.52 -2.59 16.03
C TYR A 224 26.56 -3.14 17.00
N LEU A 225 26.96 -2.37 18.03
CA LEU A 225 27.84 -2.84 19.11
C LEU A 225 27.27 -4.10 19.79
N LYS A 226 25.98 -4.08 20.16
CA LYS A 226 25.31 -5.25 20.74
C LYS A 226 25.32 -6.45 19.79
N HIS A 227 25.08 -6.20 18.50
CA HIS A 227 25.15 -7.25 17.48
C HIS A 227 26.55 -7.86 17.39
N LEU A 228 27.60 -7.04 17.35
CA LEU A 228 28.99 -7.51 17.36
C LEU A 228 29.32 -8.32 18.61
N GLN A 229 28.87 -7.89 19.79
CA GLN A 229 29.05 -8.62 21.05
C GLN A 229 28.38 -10.00 21.03
N LEU A 230 27.20 -10.14 20.39
CA LEU A 230 26.53 -11.43 20.22
C LEU A 230 27.29 -12.37 19.27
N LEU A 231 28.06 -11.81 18.32
CA LEU A 231 28.89 -12.58 17.40
C LEU A 231 30.22 -13.04 18.03
N SER A 232 30.56 -12.59 19.24
CA SER A 232 31.83 -12.89 19.91
C SER A 232 32.15 -14.39 20.05
N ASN A 233 31.11 -15.24 20.13
CA ASN A 233 31.24 -16.69 20.23
C ASN A 233 31.51 -17.38 18.87
N ARG A 234 31.54 -16.64 17.75
CA ARG A 234 31.80 -17.19 16.40
C ARG A 234 33.28 -17.09 16.03
N ARG A 235 33.72 -17.86 15.03
CA ARG A 235 35.09 -17.77 14.48
C ARG A 235 35.36 -16.36 13.94
N ILE A 236 36.55 -15.80 14.21
CA ILE A 236 36.92 -14.44 13.76
C ILE A 236 36.70 -14.24 12.26
N GLU A 237 37.00 -15.23 11.43
CA GLU A 237 36.78 -15.18 9.97
C GLU A 237 35.32 -14.92 9.61
N THR A 238 34.38 -15.51 10.36
CA THR A 238 32.93 -15.31 10.17
C THR A 238 32.43 -13.95 10.70
N GLN A 239 33.21 -13.28 11.55
CA GLN A 239 32.90 -11.95 12.06
C GLN A 239 33.43 -10.83 11.14
N LYS A 240 34.50 -11.08 10.38
CA LYS A 240 35.12 -10.09 9.49
C LYS A 240 34.20 -9.63 8.37
N GLU A 241 33.51 -10.57 7.74
CA GLU A 241 32.67 -10.31 6.57
C GLU A 241 31.57 -9.25 6.82
N PRO A 242 30.71 -9.38 7.85
CA PRO A 242 29.67 -8.37 8.11
C PRO A 242 30.25 -6.98 8.46
N ILE A 243 31.42 -6.91 9.09
CA ILE A 243 32.11 -5.65 9.39
C ILE A 243 32.62 -4.99 8.10
N PHE A 244 33.21 -5.77 7.19
CA PHE A 244 33.73 -5.24 5.93
C PHE A 244 32.62 -4.86 4.95
N ILE A 245 31.49 -5.57 4.95
CA ILE A 245 30.28 -5.17 4.24
C ILE A 245 29.76 -3.82 4.78
N ALA A 246 29.64 -3.69 6.10
CA ALA A 246 29.21 -2.44 6.74
C ALA A 246 30.16 -1.27 6.43
N LEU A 247 31.47 -1.51 6.44
CA LEU A 247 32.49 -0.52 6.07
C LEU A 247 32.34 -0.08 4.61
N THR A 248 32.26 -1.03 3.69
CA THR A 248 32.12 -0.74 2.26
C THR A 248 30.85 0.07 1.99
N ASN A 249 29.72 -0.32 2.59
CA ASN A 249 28.47 0.43 2.47
C ASN A 249 28.57 1.84 3.10
N THR A 250 29.28 2.00 4.21
CA THR A 250 29.52 3.32 4.82
C THR A 250 30.34 4.22 3.89
N CYS A 251 31.41 3.70 3.29
CA CYS A 251 32.21 4.46 2.32
C CYS A 251 31.41 4.81 1.05
N LYS A 252 30.52 3.92 0.58
CA LYS A 252 29.59 4.21 -0.51
C LYS A 252 28.68 5.38 -0.18
N MET A 253 28.10 5.38 1.02
CA MET A 253 27.28 6.47 1.50
C MET A 253 28.05 7.81 1.54
N ASN A 254 29.29 7.80 2.02
CA ASN A 254 30.14 8.99 2.02
C ASN A 254 30.38 9.53 0.60
N CYS A 255 30.69 8.64 -0.36
CA CYS A 255 30.85 9.04 -1.77
C CYS A 255 29.56 9.67 -2.35
N ILE A 256 28.39 9.13 -2.01
CA ILE A 256 27.09 9.69 -2.44
C ILE A 256 26.89 11.09 -1.83
N GLU A 257 27.18 11.27 -0.55
CA GLU A 257 27.12 12.59 0.09
C GLU A 257 28.09 13.59 -0.55
N GLU A 258 29.29 13.18 -0.95
CA GLU A 258 30.24 14.02 -1.69
C GLU A 258 29.70 14.45 -3.06
N ILE A 259 29.08 13.53 -3.81
CA ILE A 259 28.43 13.83 -5.11
C ILE A 259 27.32 14.88 -4.93
N MET A 260 26.55 14.76 -3.83
CA MET A 260 25.51 15.72 -3.48
C MET A 260 26.08 17.07 -3.04
N ALA A 261 27.17 17.06 -2.27
CA ALA A 261 27.82 18.28 -1.77
C ALA A 261 28.35 19.18 -2.89
N LYS A 262 28.82 18.60 -4.01
CA LYS A 262 29.19 19.34 -5.23
C LYS A 262 28.03 20.16 -5.81
N ARG A 263 26.80 19.83 -5.44
CA ARG A 263 25.54 20.42 -5.92
C ARG A 263 24.75 21.07 -4.79
N ALA A 264 25.42 21.46 -3.71
CA ALA A 264 24.80 22.10 -2.55
C ALA A 264 23.81 23.24 -2.88
N PRO A 265 24.04 24.11 -3.90
CA PRO A 265 23.08 25.16 -4.25
C PRO A 265 21.68 24.68 -4.65
N LEU A 266 21.52 23.42 -5.08
CA LEU A 266 20.19 22.84 -5.37
C LEU A 266 19.35 22.63 -4.11
N PHE A 267 20.03 22.47 -2.98
CA PHE A 267 19.45 22.10 -1.69
C PHE A 267 19.40 23.27 -0.71
N THR A 268 19.93 24.44 -1.09
CA THR A 268 19.78 25.68 -0.32
C THR A 268 18.43 26.33 -0.59
N SER A 269 17.88 27.04 0.39
CA SER A 269 16.64 27.81 0.23
C SER A 269 16.76 28.82 -0.90
N THR A 270 15.66 28.98 -1.63
CA THR A 270 15.53 29.91 -2.74
C THR A 270 15.37 31.31 -2.17
N PRO A 271 16.12 32.33 -2.65
CA PRO A 271 15.97 33.70 -2.16
C PRO A 271 14.53 34.20 -2.36
N GLU A 272 14.01 34.97 -1.39
CA GLU A 272 12.65 35.55 -1.46
C GLU A 272 12.45 36.46 -2.68
N SER A 273 13.54 37.02 -3.23
CA SER A 273 13.54 37.87 -4.43
C SER A 273 13.33 37.10 -5.75
N SER A 274 13.18 35.77 -5.69
CA SER A 274 13.01 34.94 -6.89
C SER A 274 11.65 35.15 -7.55
N PRO A 275 11.55 35.13 -8.89
CA PRO A 275 10.29 35.35 -9.59
C PRO A 275 9.28 34.23 -9.30
N ILE A 276 8.02 34.62 -9.12
CA ILE A 276 6.92 33.67 -8.90
C ILE A 276 6.65 32.91 -10.20
N THR A 277 6.63 31.58 -10.11
CA THR A 277 6.27 30.68 -11.23
C THR A 277 5.06 29.84 -10.84
N PHE A 278 4.09 29.73 -11.74
CA PHE A 278 2.91 28.88 -11.55
C PHE A 278 3.15 27.50 -12.17
N ILE A 279 3.01 26.46 -11.35
CA ILE A 279 3.27 25.07 -11.70
C ILE A 279 1.97 24.28 -11.67
N ARG A 280 1.76 23.41 -12.68
CA ARG A 280 0.60 22.52 -12.72
C ARG A 280 0.89 21.25 -11.93
N THR A 281 0.17 21.05 -10.83
CA THR A 281 0.23 19.81 -10.02
C THR A 281 -0.91 18.87 -10.40
N PRO A 282 -0.63 17.60 -10.74
CA PRO A 282 -1.67 16.63 -11.03
C PRO A 282 -2.47 16.27 -9.77
N ILE A 283 -3.78 16.18 -9.89
CA ILE A 283 -4.64 15.67 -8.81
C ILE A 283 -4.85 14.17 -9.02
N LEU A 284 -4.09 13.37 -8.30
CA LEU A 284 -4.15 11.92 -8.36
C LEU A 284 -5.18 11.37 -7.38
N ARG A 285 -5.86 10.28 -7.76
CA ARG A 285 -6.87 9.61 -6.95
C ARG A 285 -6.73 8.10 -7.08
N SER A 286 -6.76 7.42 -5.95
CA SER A 286 -7.06 6.00 -5.91
C SER A 286 -8.57 5.81 -5.73
N LYS A 287 -9.08 4.57 -5.82
CA LYS A 287 -10.52 4.30 -5.71
C LYS A 287 -11.11 4.83 -4.40
N HIS A 288 -10.45 4.55 -3.27
CA HIS A 288 -11.02 4.84 -1.96
C HIS A 288 -10.42 6.03 -1.21
N ARG A 289 -9.24 6.52 -1.61
CA ARG A 289 -8.53 7.64 -1.00
C ARG A 289 -7.99 8.63 -2.03
N ALA A 290 -8.02 9.92 -1.73
CA ALA A 290 -7.25 10.91 -2.44
C ALA A 290 -5.75 10.76 -2.15
N VAL A 291 -4.93 11.10 -3.14
CA VAL A 291 -3.49 11.17 -2.96
C VAL A 291 -3.17 12.51 -2.26
N PRO A 292 -2.54 12.51 -1.07
CA PRO A 292 -2.20 13.74 -0.37
C PRO A 292 -1.24 14.62 -1.18
N ILE A 293 -1.42 15.94 -1.08
CA ILE A 293 -0.53 16.94 -1.66
C ILE A 293 0.19 17.66 -0.53
N ARG A 294 1.51 17.82 -0.69
CA ARG A 294 2.35 18.51 0.29
C ARG A 294 1.89 19.96 0.47
N ALA A 295 1.54 20.34 1.70
CA ALA A 295 1.21 21.72 2.05
C ALA A 295 2.47 22.56 2.29
N HIS A 296 2.29 23.88 2.39
CA HIS A 296 3.39 24.82 2.65
C HIS A 296 4.13 24.52 3.97
N PHE A 297 3.40 24.14 5.02
CA PHE A 297 3.98 23.88 6.34
C PHE A 297 4.58 22.47 6.44
N PRO A 298 5.73 22.28 7.11
CA PRO A 298 6.34 20.97 7.40
C PRO A 298 5.36 19.88 7.84
N GLY A 299 5.43 18.71 7.19
CA GLY A 299 4.65 17.52 7.56
C GLY A 299 3.14 17.59 7.33
N GLN A 300 2.60 18.74 6.90
CA GLN A 300 1.16 18.89 6.62
C GLN A 300 0.80 18.49 5.20
N PHE A 301 -0.36 17.89 5.04
CA PHE A 301 -0.87 17.48 3.73
C PHE A 301 -2.28 17.96 3.55
N VAL A 302 -2.61 18.28 2.30
CA VAL A 302 -3.94 18.69 1.89
C VAL A 302 -4.49 17.78 0.81
N ILE A 303 -5.82 17.68 0.76
CA ILE A 303 -6.56 17.01 -0.31
C ILE A 303 -7.66 17.94 -0.81
N PRO A 304 -8.16 17.76 -2.05
CA PRO A 304 -9.29 18.56 -2.52
C PRO A 304 -10.49 18.41 -1.60
N ALA A 305 -11.20 19.49 -1.33
CA ALA A 305 -12.34 19.49 -0.40
C ALA A 305 -13.43 18.50 -0.81
N VAL A 306 -13.67 18.34 -2.11
CA VAL A 306 -14.58 17.32 -2.64
C VAL A 306 -14.14 15.90 -2.31
N ASP A 307 -12.83 15.61 -2.29
CA ASP A 307 -12.32 14.30 -1.93
C ASP A 307 -12.48 14.04 -0.42
N CYS A 308 -12.23 15.06 0.41
CA CYS A 308 -12.51 15.02 1.85
C CYS A 308 -14.00 14.71 2.13
N PHE A 309 -14.92 15.35 1.40
CA PHE A 309 -16.35 15.06 1.48
C PHE A 309 -16.69 13.59 1.17
N PHE A 310 -16.14 13.04 0.09
CA PHE A 310 -16.38 11.63 -0.26
C PHE A 310 -15.76 10.64 0.73
N GLU A 311 -14.55 10.92 1.23
CA GLU A 311 -13.92 10.07 2.25
C GLU A 311 -14.70 10.08 3.56
N PHE A 312 -15.16 11.25 3.99
CA PHE A 312 -16.01 11.39 5.18
C PHE A 312 -17.30 10.60 5.03
N TRP A 313 -18.07 10.84 3.96
CA TRP A 313 -19.36 10.16 3.78
C TRP A 313 -19.22 8.67 3.55
N ARG A 314 -18.15 8.22 2.89
CA ARG A 314 -17.85 6.79 2.79
C ARG A 314 -17.62 6.18 4.16
N ASN A 315 -16.87 6.86 5.02
CA ASN A 315 -16.64 6.41 6.39
C ASN A 315 -17.95 6.36 7.19
N ALA A 316 -18.74 7.44 7.14
CA ALA A 316 -20.03 7.53 7.81
C ALA A 316 -21.02 6.44 7.34
N ILE A 317 -21.06 6.15 6.04
CA ILE A 317 -22.01 5.23 5.42
C ILE A 317 -21.58 3.76 5.55
N LEU A 318 -20.32 3.44 5.27
CA LEU A 318 -19.84 2.05 5.16
C LEU A 318 -19.03 1.60 6.39
N GLY A 319 -18.27 2.51 7.00
CA GLY A 319 -17.49 2.25 8.21
C GLY A 319 -18.36 2.28 9.46
N VAL A 320 -18.81 3.48 9.83
CA VAL A 320 -19.69 3.74 10.98
C VAL A 320 -21.09 3.15 10.77
N LYS A 321 -21.57 3.14 9.52
CA LYS A 321 -22.94 2.75 9.14
C LYS A 321 -24.02 3.61 9.80
N LEU A 322 -23.78 4.92 9.80
CA LEU A 322 -24.59 5.94 10.47
C LEU A 322 -26.10 5.74 10.27
N PHE A 323 -26.56 5.63 9.02
CA PHE A 323 -27.99 5.54 8.69
C PHE A 323 -28.60 4.16 8.96
N GLN A 324 -27.80 3.14 9.23
CA GLN A 324 -28.28 1.85 9.75
C GLN A 324 -28.32 1.87 11.28
N LYS A 325 -27.32 2.50 11.90
CA LYS A 325 -27.16 2.61 13.35
C LYS A 325 -28.25 3.48 13.96
N TYR A 326 -28.58 4.59 13.32
CA TYR A 326 -29.62 5.51 13.75
C TYR A 326 -30.75 5.45 12.73
N GLN A 327 -31.83 4.73 13.04
CA GLN A 327 -32.97 4.62 12.12
C GLN A 327 -34.03 5.65 12.50
N CYS A 328 -34.08 6.74 11.73
CA CYS A 328 -35.06 7.80 11.94
C CYS A 328 -35.45 8.41 10.58
N SER A 329 -36.75 8.40 10.28
CA SER A 329 -37.31 9.04 9.09
C SER A 329 -37.51 10.54 9.26
N ASP A 330 -37.47 11.04 10.49
CA ASP A 330 -37.55 12.47 10.81
C ASP A 330 -36.16 13.10 10.70
N TRP A 331 -35.96 13.83 9.60
CA TRP A 331 -34.67 14.43 9.24
C TRP A 331 -34.33 15.69 10.04
N GLU A 332 -35.29 16.32 10.71
CA GLU A 332 -35.01 17.46 11.59
C GLU A 332 -34.05 17.07 12.72
N LYS A 333 -34.08 15.81 13.13
CA LYS A 333 -33.21 15.26 14.19
C LYS A 333 -31.75 15.13 13.77
N TYR A 334 -31.48 15.09 12.48
CA TYR A 334 -30.13 15.10 11.95
C TYR A 334 -29.63 16.52 11.62
N ALA A 335 -30.48 17.54 11.71
CA ALA A 335 -30.14 18.90 11.27
C ALA A 335 -28.87 19.43 11.95
N GLN A 336 -28.77 19.29 13.29
CA GLN A 336 -27.59 19.71 14.04
C GLN A 336 -26.32 18.98 13.57
N PHE A 337 -26.41 17.66 13.37
CA PHE A 337 -25.29 16.86 12.90
C PHE A 337 -24.80 17.32 11.52
N PHE A 338 -25.71 17.59 10.59
CA PHE A 338 -25.32 18.06 9.26
C PHE A 338 -24.79 19.50 9.28
N GLN A 339 -25.33 20.38 10.13
CA GLN A 339 -24.81 21.74 10.32
C GLN A 339 -23.36 21.73 10.81
N GLU A 340 -23.03 20.88 11.79
CA GLU A 340 -21.65 20.72 12.26
C GLU A 340 -20.71 20.29 11.12
N ILE A 341 -21.17 19.43 10.21
CA ILE A 341 -20.38 19.03 9.03
C ILE A 341 -20.29 20.16 7.99
N GLU A 342 -21.35 20.93 7.79
CA GLU A 342 -21.38 22.06 6.87
C GLU A 342 -20.35 23.14 7.22
N GLU A 343 -20.04 23.33 8.50
CA GLU A 343 -19.03 24.31 8.95
C GLU A 343 -17.62 24.02 8.41
N TYR A 344 -17.31 22.78 8.01
CA TYR A 344 -16.03 22.42 7.42
C TYR A 344 -15.95 22.69 5.91
N PHE A 345 -17.09 22.93 5.26
CA PHE A 345 -17.17 23.08 3.82
C PHE A 345 -17.64 24.49 3.43
N ASP A 346 -16.84 25.20 2.63
CA ASP A 346 -17.21 26.48 2.06
C ASP A 346 -18.17 26.24 0.88
N ILE A 347 -19.47 26.19 1.20
CA ILE A 347 -20.57 25.87 0.27
C ILE A 347 -20.65 26.89 -0.87
N GLU A 348 -20.32 28.16 -0.62
CA GLU A 348 -20.43 29.24 -1.60
C GLU A 348 -19.24 29.26 -2.58
N LYS A 349 -18.12 28.63 -2.22
CA LYS A 349 -16.92 28.64 -3.05
C LYS A 349 -17.10 27.82 -4.31
N LYS A 350 -17.11 28.50 -5.45
CA LYS A 350 -17.17 27.89 -6.80
C LYS A 350 -15.83 27.35 -7.28
N GLN A 351 -14.72 27.90 -6.79
CA GLN A 351 -13.40 27.40 -7.11
C GLN A 351 -13.09 26.17 -6.26
N GLN A 352 -12.46 25.17 -6.89
CA GLN A 352 -11.96 24.01 -6.15
C GLN A 352 -10.90 24.46 -5.15
N TYR A 353 -11.03 23.98 -3.92
CA TYR A 353 -10.11 24.30 -2.83
C TYR A 353 -9.66 23.04 -2.11
N PHE A 354 -8.72 23.21 -1.19
CA PHE A 354 -8.07 22.14 -0.47
C PHE A 354 -8.33 22.26 1.04
N LEU A 355 -8.43 21.11 1.70
CA LEU A 355 -8.57 20.97 3.14
C LEU A 355 -7.37 20.18 3.68
N GLN A 356 -6.99 20.43 4.94
CA GLN A 356 -6.00 19.61 5.63
C GLN A 356 -6.56 18.18 5.81
N TYR A 357 -5.69 17.18 5.66
CA TYR A 357 -6.08 15.78 5.56
C TYR A 357 -6.75 15.21 6.84
N ASP A 358 -6.49 15.79 8.01
CA ASP A 358 -6.86 15.29 9.35
C ASP A 358 -8.14 15.91 9.94
N ILE A 359 -8.87 16.74 9.19
CA ILE A 359 -9.91 17.61 9.75
C ILE A 359 -11.16 16.87 10.28
N LEU A 360 -11.49 15.66 9.78
CA LEU A 360 -12.82 15.05 9.98
C LEU A 360 -12.87 13.70 10.73
N GLU A 361 -11.86 13.36 11.53
CA GLU A 361 -11.79 12.03 12.18
C GLU A 361 -12.86 11.76 13.27
N SER A 362 -13.60 12.77 13.75
CA SER A 362 -14.58 12.56 14.83
C SER A 362 -15.84 13.40 14.70
N VAL A 363 -16.80 12.95 13.89
CA VAL A 363 -18.15 13.52 13.95
C VAL A 363 -19.18 12.39 13.92
N VAL A 364 -19.52 11.90 15.10
CA VAL A 364 -20.86 11.37 15.37
C VAL A 364 -21.26 12.02 16.70
N GLY A 365 -22.03 13.10 16.62
CA GLY A 365 -22.48 13.83 17.79
C GLY A 365 -23.33 12.98 18.73
N ASN A 366 -23.34 13.33 20.01
CA ASN A 366 -24.14 12.69 21.06
C ASN A 366 -25.67 12.76 20.80
N SER A 367 -26.14 13.55 19.84
CA SER A 367 -27.55 13.86 19.58
C SER A 367 -28.37 12.70 19.00
N LEU A 368 -27.74 11.72 18.33
CA LEU A 368 -28.45 10.60 17.68
C LEU A 368 -28.57 9.34 18.56
N GLN A 369 -27.95 9.30 19.74
CA GLN A 369 -27.87 8.10 20.61
C GLN A 369 -29.23 7.47 20.93
N GLN A 370 -30.28 8.27 21.09
CA GLN A 370 -31.64 7.78 21.40
C GLN A 370 -32.29 6.97 20.25
N TYR A 371 -31.79 7.10 19.01
CA TYR A 371 -32.27 6.37 17.83
C TYR A 371 -31.40 5.15 17.49
N GLU A 372 -30.46 4.81 18.36
CA GLU A 372 -29.53 3.70 18.17
C GLU A 372 -30.28 2.37 18.15
N VAL A 373 -30.14 1.62 17.06
CA VAL A 373 -30.69 0.27 16.94
C VAL A 373 -29.70 -0.77 17.49
N SER A 374 -30.24 -1.84 18.07
CA SER A 374 -29.45 -2.88 18.73
C SER A 374 -28.68 -3.82 17.79
N GLN A 375 -29.05 -3.87 16.51
CA GLN A 375 -28.42 -4.76 15.52
C GLN A 375 -28.16 -4.03 14.20
N ILE A 376 -26.88 -3.88 13.86
CA ILE A 376 -26.43 -3.38 12.57
C ILE A 376 -26.00 -4.57 11.70
N LYS A 377 -26.35 -4.54 10.42
CA LYS A 377 -26.06 -5.64 9.49
C LYS A 377 -24.87 -5.33 8.60
N ASP A 378 -24.28 -6.37 8.05
CA ASP A 378 -23.25 -6.26 7.01
C ASP A 378 -23.89 -6.44 5.63
N ILE A 379 -23.34 -5.75 4.62
CA ILE A 379 -23.69 -5.97 3.22
C ILE A 379 -23.36 -7.40 2.82
N ARG A 380 -24.33 -8.16 2.32
CA ARG A 380 -24.15 -9.55 1.91
C ARG A 380 -23.29 -9.66 0.65
N ASN A 381 -22.71 -10.83 0.44
CA ASN A 381 -21.93 -11.10 -0.77
C ASN A 381 -22.83 -11.16 -2.01
N ALA A 382 -22.36 -10.60 -3.12
CA ALA A 382 -22.91 -10.88 -4.43
C ALA A 382 -22.69 -12.37 -4.77
N LYS A 383 -23.56 -12.93 -5.61
CA LYS A 383 -23.39 -14.30 -6.11
C LYS A 383 -22.31 -14.33 -7.19
N LYS A 384 -21.91 -15.54 -7.61
CA LYS A 384 -20.89 -15.74 -8.64
C LYS A 384 -21.30 -15.20 -10.03
N ASP A 385 -22.60 -15.19 -10.30
CA ASP A 385 -23.25 -14.59 -11.47
C ASP A 385 -23.59 -13.10 -11.27
N GLY A 386 -23.12 -12.51 -10.17
CA GLY A 386 -23.27 -11.11 -9.81
C GLY A 386 -24.56 -10.78 -9.07
N PHE A 387 -25.06 -9.56 -9.26
CA PHE A 387 -26.32 -9.10 -8.71
C PHE A 387 -27.11 -8.29 -9.73
N THR A 388 -28.43 -8.23 -9.54
CA THR A 388 -29.39 -7.47 -10.34
C THR A 388 -29.91 -6.24 -9.56
N VAL A 389 -30.63 -5.34 -10.24
CA VAL A 389 -31.37 -4.24 -9.59
C VAL A 389 -32.25 -4.74 -8.44
N GLN A 390 -32.95 -5.87 -8.65
CA GLN A 390 -33.81 -6.44 -7.60
C GLN A 390 -33.01 -6.94 -6.41
N ASN A 391 -31.81 -7.50 -6.63
CA ASN A 391 -30.93 -7.87 -5.53
C ASN A 391 -30.46 -6.65 -4.74
N LEU A 392 -30.12 -5.54 -5.41
CA LEU A 392 -29.79 -4.27 -4.76
C LEU A 392 -30.96 -3.73 -3.94
N LYS A 393 -32.18 -3.67 -4.51
CA LYS A 393 -33.39 -3.25 -3.79
C LYS A 393 -33.61 -4.12 -2.53
N ASN A 394 -33.46 -5.44 -2.66
CA ASN A 394 -33.59 -6.36 -1.53
C ASN A 394 -32.49 -6.17 -0.48
N GLU A 395 -31.28 -5.81 -0.89
CA GLU A 395 -30.15 -5.51 0.01
C GLU A 395 -30.40 -4.24 0.82
N LEU A 396 -30.82 -3.14 0.16
CA LEU A 396 -31.17 -1.88 0.83
C LEU A 396 -32.25 -2.10 1.92
N LYS A 397 -33.26 -2.92 1.61
CA LYS A 397 -34.29 -3.30 2.59
C LYS A 397 -33.73 -4.19 3.71
N TYR A 398 -32.88 -5.16 3.37
CA TYR A 398 -32.26 -6.06 4.36
C TYR A 398 -31.44 -5.28 5.40
N LEU A 399 -30.68 -4.28 4.95
CA LEU A 399 -29.87 -3.39 5.78
C LEU A 399 -30.70 -2.45 6.67
N GLY A 400 -32.02 -2.40 6.51
CA GLY A 400 -32.91 -1.51 7.27
C GLY A 400 -32.90 -0.06 6.77
N LEU A 401 -32.22 0.22 5.66
CA LEU A 401 -32.07 1.59 5.14
C LEU A 401 -33.41 2.19 4.68
N THR A 402 -34.41 1.36 4.35
CA THR A 402 -35.76 1.83 4.04
C THR A 402 -36.47 2.48 5.23
N GLY A 403 -36.01 2.23 6.46
CA GLY A 403 -36.54 2.90 7.66
C GLY A 403 -36.07 4.35 7.76
N THR A 404 -34.80 4.61 7.43
CA THR A 404 -34.22 5.97 7.40
C THR A 404 -34.57 6.71 6.11
N PHE A 405 -34.63 5.99 4.99
CA PHE A 405 -34.87 6.50 3.64
C PHE A 405 -35.97 5.71 2.94
N PRO A 406 -37.26 6.08 3.10
CA PRO A 406 -38.37 5.36 2.49
C PRO A 406 -38.31 5.29 0.95
N ASP A 407 -37.66 6.28 0.32
CA ASP A 407 -37.49 6.44 -1.13
C ASP A 407 -36.23 5.77 -1.70
N ILE A 408 -35.35 5.18 -0.87
CA ILE A 408 -34.01 4.73 -1.30
C ILE A 408 -34.04 3.72 -2.45
N GLN A 409 -35.06 2.86 -2.50
CA GLN A 409 -35.20 1.85 -3.54
C GLN A 409 -35.51 2.45 -4.93
N ASN A 410 -36.02 3.68 -4.98
CA ASN A 410 -36.32 4.38 -6.24
C ASN A 410 -35.05 4.73 -7.02
N TYR A 411 -33.93 4.89 -6.32
CA TYR A 411 -32.64 5.23 -6.92
C TYR A 411 -31.85 4.01 -7.42
N ALA A 412 -32.24 2.79 -7.00
CA ALA A 412 -31.49 1.57 -7.25
C ALA A 412 -31.31 1.26 -8.75
N GLU A 413 -32.26 1.63 -9.60
CA GLU A 413 -32.20 1.37 -11.04
C GLU A 413 -31.16 2.24 -11.73
N GLY A 414 -31.22 3.56 -11.56
CA GLY A 414 -30.22 4.47 -12.12
C GLY A 414 -28.81 4.23 -11.56
N VAL A 415 -28.69 3.89 -10.28
CA VAL A 415 -27.39 3.52 -9.68
C VAL A 415 -26.84 2.24 -10.31
N TYR A 416 -27.67 1.22 -10.46
CA TYR A 416 -27.27 -0.06 -11.05
C TYR A 416 -26.80 0.10 -12.49
N GLU A 417 -27.58 0.83 -13.31
CA GLU A 417 -27.24 1.08 -14.72
C GLU A 417 -25.87 1.75 -14.87
N GLU A 418 -25.59 2.78 -14.06
CA GLU A 418 -24.30 3.49 -14.13
C GLU A 418 -23.13 2.63 -13.67
N ILE A 419 -23.31 1.82 -12.63
CA ILE A 419 -22.26 0.89 -12.17
C ILE A 419 -22.03 -0.24 -13.18
N ASP A 420 -23.08 -0.77 -13.79
CA ASP A 420 -22.97 -1.84 -14.79
C ASP A 420 -22.22 -1.38 -16.05
N LYS A 421 -22.37 -0.11 -16.44
CA LYS A 421 -21.62 0.50 -17.56
C LYS A 421 -20.12 0.53 -17.33
N VAL A 422 -19.66 0.67 -16.09
CA VAL A 422 -18.23 0.83 -15.73
C VAL A 422 -17.65 -0.39 -15.02
N LYS A 423 -18.37 -1.51 -14.99
CA LYS A 423 -17.91 -2.74 -14.33
C LYS A 423 -16.60 -3.22 -14.93
N LYS A 424 -15.70 -3.68 -14.06
CA LYS A 424 -14.38 -4.18 -14.46
C LYS A 424 -14.37 -5.64 -14.90
N GLU A 425 -15.38 -6.38 -14.47
CA GLU A 425 -15.47 -7.83 -14.63
C GLU A 425 -16.77 -8.16 -15.35
N ARG A 426 -16.89 -9.40 -15.85
CA ARG A 426 -18.08 -9.85 -16.57
C ARG A 426 -19.39 -9.64 -15.79
N TYR A 427 -19.34 -9.81 -14.47
CA TYR A 427 -20.47 -9.65 -13.56
C TYR A 427 -20.14 -8.66 -12.44
N LEU A 428 -21.16 -7.95 -11.95
CA LEU A 428 -21.03 -7.07 -10.78
C LEU A 428 -20.74 -7.86 -9.52
N ARG A 429 -19.68 -7.48 -8.81
CA ARG A 429 -19.15 -8.21 -7.65
C ARG A 429 -19.62 -7.58 -6.35
N THR A 430 -19.21 -8.19 -5.23
CA THR A 430 -19.50 -7.66 -3.90
C THR A 430 -18.98 -6.24 -3.71
N CYS A 431 -17.77 -5.90 -4.15
CA CYS A 431 -17.25 -4.52 -4.03
C CYS A 431 -18.09 -3.51 -4.81
N ASP A 432 -18.66 -3.90 -5.96
CA ASP A 432 -19.55 -3.05 -6.74
C ASP A 432 -20.93 -2.87 -6.04
N LEU A 433 -21.36 -3.86 -5.24
CA LEU A 433 -22.54 -3.75 -4.38
C LEU A 433 -22.32 -2.74 -3.23
N PHE A 434 -21.11 -2.65 -2.68
CA PHE A 434 -20.76 -1.59 -1.72
C PHE A 434 -20.87 -0.21 -2.36
N ASP A 435 -20.32 -0.04 -3.58
CA ASP A 435 -20.41 1.23 -4.32
C ASP A 435 -21.87 1.62 -4.63
N ALA A 436 -22.73 0.63 -4.95
CA ALA A 436 -24.16 0.84 -5.19
C ALA A 436 -24.91 1.26 -3.92
N VAL A 437 -24.63 0.61 -2.79
CA VAL A 437 -25.25 0.94 -1.50
C VAL A 437 -24.78 2.31 -0.98
N GLU A 438 -23.51 2.66 -1.19
CA GLU A 438 -22.96 4.00 -0.91
C GLU A 438 -23.69 5.06 -1.77
N SER A 439 -23.81 4.82 -3.08
CA SER A 439 -24.41 5.78 -4.02
C SER A 439 -25.89 6.01 -3.75
N CYS A 440 -26.68 4.96 -3.48
CA CYS A 440 -28.09 5.11 -3.10
C CYS A 440 -28.27 5.99 -1.86
N GLN A 441 -27.43 5.82 -0.83
CA GLN A 441 -27.49 6.63 0.38
C GLN A 441 -27.02 8.07 0.15
N LEU A 442 -25.95 8.26 -0.64
CA LEU A 442 -25.50 9.60 -1.04
C LEU A 442 -26.57 10.36 -1.83
N ILE A 443 -27.29 9.72 -2.75
CA ILE A 443 -28.41 10.36 -3.46
C ILE A 443 -29.50 10.79 -2.48
N CYS A 444 -29.89 9.91 -1.54
CA CYS A 444 -30.88 10.26 -0.54
C CYS A 444 -30.45 11.46 0.31
N LEU A 445 -29.18 11.51 0.72
CA LEU A 445 -28.56 12.60 1.47
C LEU A 445 -28.61 13.91 0.67
N LEU A 446 -28.06 13.87 -0.56
CA LEU A 446 -27.97 15.03 -1.43
C LEU A 446 -29.37 15.60 -1.70
N ASN A 447 -30.36 14.76 -2.04
CA ASN A 447 -31.73 15.21 -2.31
C ASN A 447 -32.41 15.90 -1.11
N ARG A 448 -31.93 15.69 0.12
CA ARG A 448 -32.48 16.27 1.35
C ARG A 448 -31.72 17.48 1.86
N ILE A 449 -30.45 17.65 1.47
CA ILE A 449 -29.57 18.72 1.97
C ILE A 449 -29.09 19.58 0.79
N PRO A 450 -29.78 20.71 0.50
CA PRO A 450 -29.44 21.60 -0.60
C PRO A 450 -28.00 22.12 -0.55
N ASN A 451 -27.47 22.38 0.65
CA ASN A 451 -26.10 22.85 0.85
C ASN A 451 -25.05 21.85 0.33
N TYR A 452 -25.26 20.55 0.55
CA TYR A 452 -24.37 19.52 0.01
C TYR A 452 -24.50 19.37 -1.51
N GLN A 453 -25.70 19.52 -2.08
CA GLN A 453 -25.85 19.56 -3.54
C GLN A 453 -25.05 20.73 -4.14
N LYS A 454 -25.22 21.92 -3.55
CA LYS A 454 -24.55 23.14 -3.99
C LYS A 454 -23.03 23.03 -3.85
N PHE A 455 -22.54 22.58 -2.71
CA PHE A 455 -21.12 22.30 -2.48
C PHE A 455 -20.58 21.31 -3.51
N LEU A 456 -21.24 20.16 -3.68
CA LEU A 456 -20.78 19.11 -4.58
C LEU A 456 -20.76 19.58 -6.04
N HIS A 457 -21.74 20.38 -6.46
CA HIS A 457 -21.77 21.03 -7.78
C HIS A 457 -20.63 22.00 -7.96
N ASN A 458 -20.48 22.94 -7.02
CA ASN A 458 -19.42 23.95 -7.03
C ASN A 458 -18.02 23.33 -7.07
N GLN A 459 -17.81 22.23 -6.35
CA GLN A 459 -16.53 21.52 -6.31
C GLN A 459 -16.36 20.47 -7.43
N LYS A 460 -17.29 20.42 -8.40
CA LYS A 460 -17.28 19.55 -9.59
C LYS A 460 -17.29 18.05 -9.26
N GLY A 461 -18.01 17.68 -8.20
CA GLY A 461 -18.09 16.31 -7.69
C GLY A 461 -19.33 15.52 -8.11
N CYS A 462 -20.36 16.15 -8.70
CA CYS A 462 -21.67 15.51 -8.94
C CYS A 462 -21.59 14.19 -9.71
N LYS A 463 -20.78 14.13 -10.78
CA LYS A 463 -20.62 12.94 -11.63
C LYS A 463 -19.94 11.75 -10.93
N ARG A 464 -19.48 11.91 -9.68
CA ARG A 464 -18.85 10.85 -8.89
C ARG A 464 -19.86 10.01 -8.10
N VAL A 465 -21.13 10.43 -8.04
CA VAL A 465 -22.20 9.65 -7.41
C VAL A 465 -22.98 8.94 -8.50
N PHE A 466 -22.89 7.61 -8.56
CA PHE A 466 -23.58 6.83 -9.59
C PHE A 466 -25.09 7.05 -9.52
N GLY A 467 -25.72 7.31 -10.67
CA GLY A 467 -27.17 7.54 -10.76
C GLY A 467 -27.68 8.88 -10.21
N TYR A 468 -26.80 9.78 -9.72
CA TYR A 468 -27.22 11.08 -9.19
C TYR A 468 -27.50 12.09 -10.31
N LYS A 469 -28.68 12.69 -10.30
CA LYS A 469 -29.10 13.76 -11.21
C LYS A 469 -29.02 15.11 -10.48
N CYS A 470 -28.02 15.91 -10.83
CA CYS A 470 -27.82 17.21 -10.22
C CYS A 470 -28.60 18.30 -10.96
N ALA A 471 -29.59 18.90 -10.29
CA ALA A 471 -30.42 19.95 -10.87
C ALA A 471 -29.62 21.20 -11.32
N HIS A 472 -28.45 21.46 -10.71
CA HIS A 472 -27.58 22.56 -11.13
C HIS A 472 -26.81 22.24 -12.42
N CYS A 473 -26.34 20.99 -12.58
CA CYS A 473 -25.69 20.54 -13.80
C CYS A 473 -26.66 20.57 -15.00
N GLU A 474 -27.88 20.07 -14.82
CA GLU A 474 -28.91 20.05 -15.87
C GLU A 474 -29.23 21.47 -16.36
N LYS A 475 -29.40 22.43 -15.45
CA LYS A 475 -29.61 23.85 -15.80
C LYS A 475 -28.41 24.45 -16.55
N GLU A 476 -27.18 24.14 -16.15
CA GLU A 476 -25.99 24.64 -16.85
C GLU A 476 -25.85 24.04 -18.26
N GLU A 477 -26.24 22.78 -18.45
CA GLU A 477 -26.27 22.13 -19.77
C GLU A 477 -27.36 22.74 -20.66
N GLU A 478 -28.56 23.01 -20.13
CA GLU A 478 -29.62 23.72 -20.85
C GLU A 478 -29.20 25.15 -21.27
N VAL A 479 -28.52 25.88 -20.38
CA VAL A 479 -28.01 27.23 -20.68
C VAL A 479 -26.91 27.19 -21.74
N LYS A 480 -25.99 26.21 -21.70
CA LYS A 480 -24.97 26.04 -22.75
C LYS A 480 -25.58 25.69 -24.09
N ASN A 481 -26.52 24.75 -24.11
CA ASN A 481 -27.21 24.36 -25.35
C ASN A 481 -27.99 25.54 -25.95
N THR A 482 -28.61 26.39 -25.13
CA THR A 482 -29.31 27.58 -25.61
C THR A 482 -28.37 28.69 -26.09
N SER A 483 -27.20 28.89 -25.46
CA SER A 483 -26.18 29.82 -25.95
C SER A 483 -25.55 29.36 -27.26
N ASP A 484 -25.25 28.07 -27.40
CA ASP A 484 -24.66 27.49 -28.60
C ASP A 484 -25.64 27.55 -29.80
N ILE A 485 -26.94 27.39 -29.54
CA ILE A 485 -28.00 27.60 -30.53
C ILE A 485 -28.12 29.08 -30.90
N GLN A 486 -28.01 30.01 -29.95
CA GLN A 486 -28.06 31.46 -30.23
C GLN A 486 -26.85 31.94 -31.03
N ASP A 487 -25.66 31.43 -30.77
CA ASP A 487 -24.45 31.75 -31.54
C ASP A 487 -24.50 31.11 -32.95
N SER A 488 -25.07 29.91 -33.07
CA SER A 488 -25.35 29.30 -34.38
C SER A 488 -26.39 30.08 -35.19
N MET A 489 -27.43 30.62 -34.53
CA MET A 489 -28.45 31.48 -35.17
C MET A 489 -27.93 32.89 -35.52
N LYS A 490 -26.93 33.42 -34.81
CA LYS A 490 -26.22 34.65 -35.20
C LYS A 490 -25.40 34.45 -36.48
N ASN A 491 -24.78 33.29 -36.66
CA ASN A 491 -24.04 32.96 -37.88
C ASN A 491 -24.95 32.69 -39.09
N LEU A 492 -26.18 32.21 -38.87
CA LEU A 492 -27.20 32.03 -39.92
C LEU A 492 -27.93 33.33 -40.34
N LYS A 493 -27.85 34.42 -39.57
CA LYS A 493 -28.48 35.70 -39.90
C LYS A 493 -27.65 36.63 -40.81
N ILE A 494 -26.45 36.21 -41.23
CA ILE A 494 -25.62 36.96 -42.18
C ILE A 494 -25.82 36.46 -43.62
N GLU A 495 -26.43 35.28 -43.83
CA GLU A 495 -26.68 34.73 -45.16
C GLU A 495 -28.18 34.51 -45.40
N SER A 496 -28.95 35.59 -45.53
CA SER A 496 -30.22 35.53 -46.26
C SER A 496 -30.58 36.88 -46.88
N SER A 497 -30.03 37.13 -48.06
CA SER A 497 -30.70 37.92 -49.09
C SER A 497 -30.34 37.33 -50.45
N ASN A 498 -31.12 36.33 -50.87
CA ASN A 498 -31.83 36.26 -52.14
C ASN A 498 -32.02 34.80 -52.58
N GLU A 499 -33.23 34.31 -52.31
CA GLU A 499 -33.99 33.34 -53.10
C GLU A 499 -33.89 33.66 -54.60
N SER A 500 -34.09 32.78 -55.58
CA SER A 500 -34.45 31.36 -55.68
C SER A 500 -34.32 31.02 -57.18
N GLY A 501 -34.17 29.74 -57.54
CA GLY A 501 -34.36 29.34 -58.95
C GLY A 501 -33.68 28.03 -59.37
N SER A 502 -34.43 26.95 -59.22
CA SER A 502 -34.38 25.67 -59.95
C SER A 502 -33.53 25.63 -61.24
N ASN A 503 -32.66 24.61 -61.40
CA ASN A 503 -32.84 23.55 -62.41
C ASN A 503 -31.66 22.57 -62.54
N GLN A 504 -32.03 21.42 -63.08
CA GLN A 504 -31.30 20.17 -63.27
C GLN A 504 -30.04 20.26 -64.13
N TYR A 505 -29.11 19.34 -63.84
CA TYR A 505 -27.97 18.97 -64.67
C TYR A 505 -28.39 18.51 -66.08
N SER A 506 -27.68 19.02 -67.10
CA SER A 506 -27.35 18.31 -68.35
C SER A 506 -26.24 19.08 -69.08
N GLN A 507 -25.09 18.45 -69.35
CA GLN A 507 -24.15 18.92 -70.39
C GLN A 507 -24.76 18.67 -71.78
N PRO A 508 -24.39 19.48 -72.80
CA PRO A 508 -23.52 18.90 -73.82
C PRO A 508 -22.50 19.85 -74.47
N ALA A 509 -21.41 19.21 -74.90
CA ALA A 509 -20.47 19.45 -76.00
C ALA A 509 -20.48 20.80 -76.77
N LEU A 510 -19.28 21.38 -76.93
CA LEU A 510 -18.96 22.35 -77.98
C LEU A 510 -17.96 21.77 -78.97
N SER A 511 -18.29 21.89 -80.26
CA SER A 511 -17.41 21.62 -81.39
C SER A 511 -17.12 22.92 -82.15
N ALA A 512 -15.91 22.97 -82.72
CA ALA A 512 -15.43 23.77 -83.85
C ALA A 512 -15.55 25.32 -83.80
N GLN A 513 -14.43 25.93 -83.38
CA GLN A 513 -13.60 26.94 -84.07
C GLN A 513 -14.25 27.88 -85.11
N LYS A 514 -14.09 29.21 -84.91
CA LYS A 514 -13.80 30.19 -85.97
C LYS A 514 -13.26 31.51 -85.41
N ASP A 515 -12.30 32.06 -86.16
CA ASP A 515 -11.46 33.23 -85.86
C ASP A 515 -12.25 34.54 -85.65
N CYS A 516 -11.73 35.42 -84.79
CA CYS A 516 -12.12 36.82 -84.75
C CYS A 516 -10.90 37.72 -84.49
N GLU A 517 -10.51 38.47 -85.52
CA GLU A 517 -9.57 39.58 -85.48
C GLU A 517 -10.20 40.78 -84.75
N LYS A 518 -9.80 40.97 -83.48
CA LYS A 518 -9.68 42.24 -82.73
C LYS A 518 -9.96 41.99 -81.25
N CYS A 519 -8.93 41.73 -80.45
CA CYS A 519 -8.93 41.98 -79.01
C CYS A 519 -7.48 42.18 -78.53
N SER A 520 -7.05 43.44 -78.38
CA SER A 520 -5.76 43.82 -77.81
C SER A 520 -5.72 43.75 -76.28
N GLU A 521 -6.78 43.25 -75.63
CA GLU A 521 -6.86 43.04 -74.17
C GLU A 521 -6.73 41.54 -73.77
N SER A 522 -6.76 40.60 -74.74
CA SER A 522 -6.62 39.16 -74.45
C SER A 522 -5.17 38.74 -74.15
N SER A 523 -4.19 39.53 -74.60
CA SER A 523 -2.76 39.15 -74.54
C SER A 523 -2.18 39.26 -73.13
N GLU A 524 -2.61 40.24 -72.32
CA GLU A 524 -2.11 40.38 -70.94
C GLU A 524 -2.68 39.30 -70.01
N ILE A 525 -3.97 38.95 -70.18
CA ILE A 525 -4.61 37.89 -69.40
C ILE A 525 -3.98 36.53 -69.74
N LEU A 526 -3.73 36.24 -71.02
CA LEU A 526 -3.05 35.01 -71.45
C LEU A 526 -1.65 34.87 -70.83
N VAL A 527 -0.84 35.92 -70.83
CA VAL A 527 0.51 35.90 -70.23
C VAL A 527 0.43 35.70 -68.71
N LYS A 528 -0.54 36.33 -68.05
CA LYS A 528 -0.74 36.19 -66.60
C LYS A 528 -1.17 34.77 -66.22
N THR A 529 -2.13 34.20 -66.94
CA THR A 529 -2.57 32.81 -66.76
C THR A 529 -1.44 31.81 -67.08
N GLN A 530 -0.61 32.08 -68.08
CA GLN A 530 0.51 31.22 -68.45
C GLN A 530 1.65 31.25 -67.40
N ASN A 531 1.88 32.39 -66.74
CA ASN A 531 2.80 32.51 -65.61
C ASN A 531 2.25 31.81 -64.36
N GLU A 532 0.97 31.96 -64.04
CA GLU A 532 0.31 31.25 -62.93
C GLU A 532 0.37 29.73 -63.14
N LEU A 533 0.09 29.24 -64.36
CA LEU A 533 0.23 27.82 -64.71
C LEU A 533 1.67 27.31 -64.61
N LYS A 534 2.68 28.17 -64.82
CA LYS A 534 4.09 27.83 -64.64
C LYS A 534 4.46 27.70 -63.17
N ILE A 535 4.01 28.64 -62.33
CA ILE A 535 4.19 28.59 -60.87
C ILE A 535 3.54 27.34 -60.28
N SER A 536 2.29 27.03 -60.66
CA SER A 536 1.61 25.80 -60.21
C SER A 536 2.31 24.54 -60.67
N ARG A 537 2.90 24.52 -61.88
CA ARG A 537 3.67 23.37 -62.38
C ARG A 537 4.98 23.17 -61.60
N ASP A 538 5.65 24.26 -61.24
CA ASP A 538 6.90 24.19 -60.47
C ASP A 538 6.64 23.78 -59.01
N GLN A 539 5.54 24.24 -58.41
CA GLN A 539 5.07 23.74 -57.10
C GLN A 539 4.73 22.25 -57.14
N LEU A 540 4.11 21.77 -58.23
CA LEU A 540 3.79 20.36 -58.39
C LEU A 540 5.05 19.49 -58.48
N LYS A 541 6.10 19.97 -59.15
CA LYS A 541 7.41 19.29 -59.22
C LYS A 541 8.12 19.26 -57.87
N GLU A 542 8.07 20.36 -57.12
CA GLU A 542 8.65 20.40 -55.77
C GLU A 542 7.95 19.42 -54.83
N MET A 543 6.62 19.31 -54.94
CA MET A 543 5.82 18.36 -54.16
C MET A 543 6.12 16.90 -54.55
N GLN A 544 6.31 16.62 -55.84
CA GLN A 544 6.74 15.31 -56.31
C GLN A 544 8.11 14.92 -55.77
N GLN A 545 9.07 15.86 -55.76
CA GLN A 545 10.40 15.61 -55.19
C GLN A 545 10.34 15.31 -53.68
N LYS A 546 9.54 16.07 -52.92
CA LYS A 546 9.32 15.81 -51.49
C LYS A 546 8.70 14.44 -51.24
N MET A 547 7.76 14.01 -52.09
CA MET A 547 7.19 12.66 -51.97
C MET A 547 8.25 11.58 -52.20
N THR A 548 9.11 11.72 -53.22
CA THR A 548 10.18 10.75 -53.47
C THR A 548 11.23 10.71 -52.36
N ASP A 549 11.56 11.86 -51.77
CA ASP A 549 12.50 11.93 -50.64
C ASP A 549 11.90 11.27 -49.39
N THR A 550 10.61 11.51 -49.12
CA THR A 550 9.87 10.89 -48.01
C THR A 550 9.74 9.37 -48.19
N GLU A 551 9.49 8.89 -49.41
CA GLU A 551 9.44 7.45 -49.71
C GLU A 551 10.78 6.76 -49.46
N LYS A 552 11.89 7.44 -49.76
CA LYS A 552 13.24 6.94 -49.50
C LYS A 552 13.52 6.87 -47.99
N GLU A 553 13.20 7.92 -47.24
CA GLU A 553 13.32 7.92 -45.76
C GLU A 553 12.47 6.81 -45.13
N LEU A 554 11.25 6.59 -45.62
CA LEU A 554 10.37 5.52 -45.13
C LEU A 554 10.95 4.12 -45.42
N SER A 555 11.60 3.93 -46.56
CA SER A 555 12.31 2.69 -46.91
C SER A 555 13.48 2.44 -45.95
N ASP A 556 14.26 3.47 -45.62
CA ASP A 556 15.42 3.34 -44.74
C ASP A 556 14.99 3.08 -43.27
N LEU A 557 13.94 3.75 -42.80
CA LEU A 557 13.35 3.49 -41.48
C LEU A 557 12.77 2.07 -41.36
N LYS A 558 12.18 1.52 -42.43
CA LYS A 558 11.70 0.12 -42.44
C LYS A 558 12.84 -0.88 -42.24
N LYS A 559 13.99 -0.66 -42.89
CA LYS A 559 15.18 -1.52 -42.73
C LYS A 559 15.78 -1.42 -41.33
N GLU A 560 15.73 -0.25 -40.72
CA GLU A 560 16.20 -0.05 -39.34
C GLU A 560 15.26 -0.72 -38.32
N HIS A 561 13.95 -0.60 -38.53
CA HIS A 561 12.95 -1.30 -37.72
C HIS A 561 13.10 -2.83 -37.79
N GLU A 562 13.35 -3.39 -38.98
CA GLU A 562 13.57 -4.83 -39.16
C GLU A 562 14.78 -5.34 -38.34
N LYS A 563 15.88 -4.58 -38.32
CA LYS A 563 17.05 -4.89 -37.47
C LYS A 563 16.75 -4.81 -35.97
N ILE A 564 15.92 -3.85 -35.55
CA ILE A 564 15.50 -3.74 -34.15
C ILE A 564 14.67 -4.96 -33.76
N VAL A 565 13.71 -5.36 -34.60
CA VAL A 565 12.86 -6.55 -34.38
C VAL A 565 13.70 -7.82 -34.26
N GLU A 566 14.67 -8.03 -35.14
CA GLU A 566 15.59 -9.19 -35.03
C GLU A 566 16.43 -9.16 -33.74
N SER A 567 16.88 -7.98 -33.32
CA SER A 567 17.65 -7.84 -32.08
C SER A 567 16.80 -8.07 -30.82
N GLU A 568 15.52 -7.69 -30.84
CA GLU A 568 14.58 -7.94 -29.75
C GLU A 568 14.15 -9.40 -29.69
N ALA A 569 13.99 -10.07 -30.84
CA ALA A 569 13.72 -11.50 -30.90
C ALA A 569 14.85 -12.30 -30.21
N LYS A 570 16.12 -11.99 -30.51
CA LYS A 570 17.29 -12.61 -29.84
C LYS A 570 17.32 -12.36 -28.33
N LYS A 571 17.05 -11.13 -27.89
CA LYS A 571 16.98 -10.81 -26.45
C LYS A 571 15.84 -11.55 -25.75
N THR A 572 14.74 -11.80 -26.44
CA THR A 572 13.59 -12.54 -25.90
C THR A 572 13.93 -14.02 -25.72
N GLU A 573 14.69 -14.59 -26.65
CA GLU A 573 15.20 -15.97 -26.57
C GLU A 573 16.22 -16.13 -25.43
N GLU A 574 17.21 -15.24 -25.33
CA GLU A 574 18.17 -15.22 -24.21
C GLU A 574 17.47 -15.03 -22.85
N LEU A 575 16.42 -14.20 -22.79
CA LEU A 575 15.63 -14.01 -21.57
C LEU A 575 14.85 -15.27 -21.17
N ALA A 576 14.36 -16.05 -22.15
CA ALA A 576 13.67 -17.31 -21.89
C ALA A 576 14.62 -18.36 -21.30
N GLU A 577 15.84 -18.47 -21.83
CA GLU A 577 16.88 -19.37 -21.30
C GLU A 577 17.25 -19.01 -19.85
N VAL A 578 17.49 -17.73 -19.56
CA VAL A 578 17.78 -17.25 -18.19
C VAL A 578 16.60 -17.50 -17.24
N MET A 579 15.36 -17.41 -17.74
CA MET A 579 14.16 -17.67 -16.94
C MET A 579 14.01 -19.16 -16.58
N GLU A 580 14.40 -20.05 -17.49
CA GLU A 580 14.45 -21.50 -17.25
C GLU A 580 15.53 -21.86 -16.23
N GLU A 581 16.74 -21.30 -16.35
CA GLU A 581 17.81 -21.46 -15.35
C GLU A 581 17.39 -20.98 -13.96
N LEU A 582 16.72 -19.82 -13.88
CA LEU A 582 16.24 -19.26 -12.62
C LEU A 582 15.15 -20.13 -11.98
N ASN A 583 14.27 -20.75 -12.76
CA ASN A 583 13.26 -21.66 -12.25
C ASN A 583 13.88 -22.95 -11.70
N ASN A 584 14.86 -23.53 -12.40
CA ASN A 584 15.60 -24.70 -11.94
C ASN A 584 16.37 -24.40 -10.63
N GLU A 585 16.91 -23.20 -10.47
CA GLU A 585 17.59 -22.79 -9.25
C GLU A 585 16.61 -22.52 -8.09
N LYS A 586 15.41 -22.01 -8.38
CA LYS A 586 14.32 -21.87 -7.40
C LYS A 586 13.87 -23.22 -6.85
N GLU A 587 13.66 -24.21 -7.70
CA GLU A 587 13.28 -25.57 -7.27
C GLU A 587 14.35 -26.19 -6.35
N LYS A 588 15.62 -26.09 -6.73
CA LYS A 588 16.75 -26.55 -5.89
C LYS A 588 16.83 -25.83 -4.55
N ASN A 589 16.52 -24.53 -4.51
CA ASN A 589 16.53 -23.76 -3.27
C ASN A 589 15.33 -24.13 -2.37
N GLN A 590 14.18 -24.42 -2.96
CA GLN A 590 13.00 -24.87 -2.22
C GLN A 590 13.23 -26.23 -1.56
N GLU A 591 13.86 -27.19 -2.26
CA GLU A 591 14.27 -28.47 -1.68
C GLU A 591 15.24 -28.31 -0.50
N LYS A 592 16.23 -27.41 -0.63
CA LYS A 592 17.17 -27.09 0.46
C LYS A 592 16.46 -26.45 1.66
N GLU A 593 15.48 -25.58 1.45
CA GLU A 593 14.70 -24.97 2.53
C GLU A 593 13.87 -26.02 3.30
N GLU A 594 13.30 -27.00 2.60
CA GLU A 594 12.58 -28.11 3.23
C GLU A 594 13.52 -29.00 4.07
N GLU A 595 14.73 -29.29 3.58
CA GLU A 595 15.75 -30.00 4.35
C GLU A 595 16.19 -29.23 5.60
N ILE A 596 16.43 -27.92 5.48
CA ILE A 596 16.79 -27.05 6.62
C ILE A 596 15.66 -27.03 7.65
N LEU A 597 14.40 -26.95 7.21
CA LEU A 597 13.24 -26.97 8.10
C LEU A 597 13.13 -28.30 8.86
N LYS A 598 13.40 -29.42 8.18
CA LYS A 598 13.41 -30.74 8.82
C LYS A 598 14.52 -30.85 9.87
N ALA A 599 15.74 -30.46 9.52
CA ALA A 599 16.88 -30.45 10.45
C ALA A 599 16.64 -29.51 11.66
N SER A 600 15.95 -28.38 11.44
CA SER A 600 15.58 -27.46 12.53
C SER A 600 14.60 -28.08 13.52
N LYS A 601 13.62 -28.87 13.04
CA LYS A 601 12.66 -29.56 13.92
C LYS A 601 13.34 -30.65 14.74
N GLU A 602 14.24 -31.43 14.11
CA GLU A 602 15.04 -32.45 14.81
C GLU A 602 15.93 -31.82 15.89
N ASN A 603 16.55 -30.67 15.62
CA ASN A 603 17.32 -29.93 16.63
C ASN A 603 16.47 -29.44 17.79
N GLU A 604 15.23 -28.99 17.55
CA GLU A 604 14.33 -28.56 18.62
C GLU A 604 13.93 -29.73 19.55
N GLU A 605 13.73 -30.91 18.98
CA GLU A 605 13.41 -32.14 19.73
C GLU A 605 14.61 -32.65 20.54
N LEU A 606 15.82 -32.56 19.98
CA LEU A 606 17.06 -32.82 20.70
C LEU A 606 17.24 -31.85 21.88
N GLN A 607 16.95 -30.56 21.70
CA GLN A 607 17.03 -29.58 22.80
C GLN A 607 16.04 -29.87 23.93
N LYS A 608 14.81 -30.29 23.61
CA LYS A 608 13.83 -30.72 24.63
C LYS A 608 14.32 -31.94 25.41
N THR A 609 14.97 -32.89 24.74
CA THR A 609 15.53 -34.08 25.36
C THR A 609 16.71 -33.74 26.28
N ILE A 610 17.59 -32.84 25.85
CA ILE A 610 18.70 -32.34 26.68
C ILE A 610 18.16 -31.69 27.96
N LEU A 611 17.16 -30.79 27.85
CA LEU A 611 16.55 -30.15 29.03
C LEU A 611 15.97 -31.16 30.03
N LYS A 612 15.31 -32.22 29.53
CA LYS A 612 14.76 -33.27 30.38
C LYS A 612 15.86 -34.05 31.12
N LEU A 613 16.91 -34.44 30.40
CA LEU A 613 18.05 -35.16 30.99
C LEU A 613 18.81 -34.27 32.01
N THR A 614 18.92 -32.97 31.75
CA THR A 614 19.51 -32.01 32.71
C THR A 614 18.70 -31.95 34.00
N ALA A 615 17.36 -31.86 33.91
CA ALA A 615 16.49 -31.84 35.09
C ALA A 615 16.53 -33.16 35.88
N GLU A 616 16.60 -34.30 35.19
CA GLU A 616 16.75 -35.61 35.83
C GLU A 616 18.11 -35.73 36.55
N ASN A 617 19.18 -35.22 35.94
CA ASN A 617 20.51 -35.18 36.58
C ASN A 617 20.54 -34.30 37.82
N GLU A 618 19.92 -33.11 37.79
CA GLU A 618 19.79 -32.24 38.97
C GLU A 618 19.00 -32.91 40.10
N ALA A 619 17.92 -33.64 39.76
CA ALA A 619 17.14 -34.39 40.75
C ALA A 619 17.93 -35.57 41.35
N ASN A 620 18.72 -36.27 40.53
CA ASN A 620 19.61 -37.34 40.99
C ASN A 620 20.71 -36.79 41.91
N GLU A 621 21.31 -35.65 41.56
CA GLU A 621 22.33 -34.99 42.38
C GLU A 621 21.76 -34.56 43.75
N SER A 622 20.54 -34.00 43.78
CA SER A 622 19.84 -33.69 45.03
C SER A 622 19.57 -34.95 45.89
N THR A 623 19.26 -36.08 45.26
CA THR A 623 19.02 -37.34 45.96
C THR A 623 20.31 -37.92 46.53
N ILE A 624 21.41 -37.85 45.77
CA ILE A 624 22.74 -38.24 46.24
C ILE A 624 23.13 -37.37 47.44
N GLN A 625 22.90 -36.06 47.39
CA GLN A 625 23.20 -35.17 48.52
C GLN A 625 22.39 -35.54 49.77
N LYS A 626 21.09 -35.82 49.63
CA LYS A 626 20.26 -36.28 50.76
C LYS A 626 20.74 -37.61 51.34
N LEU A 627 21.24 -38.52 50.52
CA LEU A 627 21.81 -39.79 50.99
C LEU A 627 23.12 -39.56 51.75
N LEU A 628 23.99 -38.68 51.26
CA LEU A 628 25.22 -38.28 51.95
C LEU A 628 24.92 -37.65 53.32
N ASP A 629 23.94 -36.75 53.39
CA ASP A 629 23.51 -36.13 54.65
C ASP A 629 22.97 -37.18 55.64
N ARG A 630 22.22 -38.17 55.15
CA ARG A 630 21.67 -39.26 55.98
C ARG A 630 22.76 -40.18 56.52
N ILE A 631 23.79 -40.47 55.72
CA ILE A 631 24.98 -41.22 56.16
C ILE A 631 25.74 -40.43 57.23
N SER A 632 25.92 -39.13 57.05
CA SER A 632 26.56 -38.25 58.04
C SER A 632 25.78 -38.22 59.37
N ASN A 633 24.45 -38.19 59.30
CA ASN A 633 23.57 -38.22 60.47
C ASN A 633 23.56 -39.59 61.17
N LEU A 634 23.63 -40.70 60.43
CA LEU A 634 23.79 -42.04 61.03
C LEU A 634 25.14 -42.21 61.71
N SER A 635 26.21 -41.65 61.12
CA SER A 635 27.54 -41.61 61.77
C SER A 635 27.54 -40.77 63.05
N SER A 636 26.69 -39.74 63.12
CA SER A 636 26.51 -38.90 64.32
C SER A 636 25.59 -39.54 65.38
N ASN A 637 24.56 -40.28 64.97
CA ASN A 637 23.63 -40.97 65.88
C ASN A 637 24.20 -42.27 66.47
N ASN A 638 25.16 -42.92 65.80
CA ASN A 638 25.89 -44.06 66.37
C ASN A 638 26.81 -43.67 67.56
N GLN A 639 26.98 -42.37 67.86
CA GLN A 639 27.59 -41.91 69.12
C GLN A 639 26.57 -41.62 70.24
N LYS A 640 25.26 -41.66 69.97
CA LYS A 640 24.20 -41.39 70.95
C LYS A 640 23.01 -42.32 70.73
N THR A 641 23.12 -43.59 71.14
CA THR A 641 22.04 -44.38 71.80
C THR A 641 22.47 -45.85 71.95
N ASN A 642 23.35 -46.09 72.94
CA ASN A 642 23.29 -47.32 73.73
C ASN A 642 22.37 -47.01 74.92
N ARG A 643 21.13 -47.54 74.91
CA ARG A 643 20.40 -48.05 76.10
C ARG A 643 18.97 -48.44 75.71
N ILE A 644 18.64 -49.66 76.10
CA ILE A 644 17.40 -50.42 75.89
C ILE A 644 16.40 -50.00 76.97
N ASP A 645 15.09 -50.02 76.70
CA ASP A 645 14.09 -50.80 77.46
C ASP A 645 12.63 -50.64 76.98
N GLU A 646 11.91 -51.71 77.27
CA GLU A 646 10.58 -52.20 76.87
C GLU A 646 9.34 -51.29 77.05
N LYS A 647 8.31 -51.66 76.26
CA LYS A 647 6.90 -51.96 76.63
C LYS A 647 5.74 -51.05 76.14
N THR A 648 4.89 -51.69 75.31
CA THR A 648 3.40 -51.76 75.28
C THR A 648 2.52 -50.58 74.87
N ILE A 649 1.81 -50.82 73.74
CA ILE A 649 0.34 -50.84 73.53
C ILE A 649 -0.47 -49.52 73.49
N GLU A 650 -1.25 -49.46 72.39
CA GLU A 650 -2.57 -48.84 72.16
C GLU A 650 -2.74 -47.36 71.81
N GLU A 651 -3.75 -47.20 70.93
CA GLU A 651 -4.64 -46.05 70.74
C GLU A 651 -4.04 -44.78 70.14
N SER A 652 -4.73 -43.99 69.31
CA SER A 652 -6.06 -44.07 68.74
C SER A 652 -6.13 -43.00 67.64
N THR A 653 -6.90 -43.31 66.61
CA THR A 653 -7.47 -42.33 65.68
C THR A 653 -8.50 -41.44 66.37
N GLN A 654 -8.45 -40.12 66.16
CA GLN A 654 -9.63 -39.22 66.17
C GLN A 654 -9.38 -38.06 65.20
N THR A 655 -10.06 -37.99 64.06
CA THR A 655 -11.40 -37.40 63.80
C THR A 655 -11.50 -35.90 64.06
N THR A 656 -11.91 -35.16 63.02
CA THR A 656 -13.11 -34.28 62.96
C THR A 656 -13.02 -33.42 61.69
N SER A 657 -14.07 -32.99 60.99
CA SER A 657 -15.47 -33.39 60.83
C SER A 657 -16.10 -32.40 59.83
N VAL A 658 -17.01 -32.90 58.98
CA VAL A 658 -18.35 -32.33 58.68
C VAL A 658 -18.44 -30.88 58.15
N THR A 659 -19.17 -30.49 57.10
CA THR A 659 -20.06 -31.06 56.07
C THR A 659 -20.44 -29.85 55.20
N SER A 660 -20.73 -30.03 53.92
CA SER A 660 -21.96 -29.46 53.36
C SER A 660 -22.42 -30.26 52.14
N LYS A 661 -23.72 -30.55 52.14
CA LYS A 661 -24.47 -31.29 51.14
C LYS A 661 -24.67 -30.41 49.90
N ASN A 662 -24.54 -31.00 48.72
CA ASN A 662 -25.39 -30.69 47.57
C ASN A 662 -25.52 -31.94 46.68
N ALA A 663 -26.75 -32.19 46.23
CA ALA A 663 -27.20 -33.38 45.50
C ALA A 663 -26.38 -33.65 44.22
N PRO A 664 -26.22 -34.92 43.80
CA PRO A 664 -25.28 -35.27 42.75
C PRO A 664 -25.83 -34.92 41.37
N LEU A 665 -25.16 -33.97 40.69
CA LEU A 665 -25.25 -33.85 39.23
C LEU A 665 -24.79 -35.20 38.65
N VAL A 666 -25.69 -35.90 37.96
CA VAL A 666 -25.36 -37.10 37.21
C VAL A 666 -24.44 -36.68 36.06
N ILE A 667 -23.16 -37.03 36.16
CA ILE A 667 -22.16 -36.70 35.13
C ILE A 667 -21.85 -37.96 34.35
N ASP A 668 -22.26 -37.99 33.08
CA ASP A 668 -21.93 -39.08 32.17
C ASP A 668 -20.55 -38.89 31.53
N CYS A 669 -19.77 -39.98 31.52
CA CYS A 669 -18.54 -40.07 30.76
C CYS A 669 -18.87 -40.26 29.28
N LEU A 670 -18.54 -39.29 28.42
CA LEU A 670 -18.89 -39.34 26.99
C LEU A 670 -18.12 -40.39 26.19
N ILE A 671 -17.09 -41.02 26.77
CA ILE A 671 -16.28 -42.05 26.09
C ILE A 671 -16.96 -43.42 26.20
N CYS A 672 -17.57 -43.74 27.35
CA CYS A 672 -18.26 -45.01 27.58
C CYS A 672 -19.78 -44.86 27.78
N SER A 673 -20.28 -43.63 27.66
CA SER A 673 -21.68 -43.23 27.87
C SER A 673 -22.29 -43.69 29.20
N SER A 674 -21.45 -43.95 30.20
CA SER A 674 -21.86 -44.43 31.52
C SER A 674 -21.72 -43.36 32.59
N GLN A 675 -22.61 -43.39 33.58
CA GLN A 675 -22.60 -42.48 34.72
C GLN A 675 -21.32 -42.63 35.55
N ILE A 676 -20.71 -41.48 35.88
CA ILE A 676 -19.59 -41.41 36.82
C ILE A 676 -20.17 -41.39 38.24
N LYS A 677 -19.91 -42.46 39.00
CA LYS A 677 -20.35 -42.59 40.40
C LYS A 677 -19.33 -41.95 41.35
N ALA A 678 -19.80 -41.51 42.52
CA ALA A 678 -18.94 -40.95 43.56
C ALA A 678 -17.87 -41.98 43.99
N GLY A 679 -16.61 -41.55 44.09
CA GLY A 679 -15.46 -42.41 44.43
C GLY A 679 -14.73 -43.04 43.24
N GLN A 680 -15.22 -42.88 42.00
CA GLN A 680 -14.48 -43.31 40.81
C GLN A 680 -13.40 -42.29 40.42
N GLU A 681 -12.22 -42.78 40.02
CA GLU A 681 -11.16 -41.92 39.50
C GLU A 681 -11.59 -41.25 38.18
N VAL A 682 -11.38 -39.94 38.09
CA VAL A 682 -11.77 -39.13 36.94
C VAL A 682 -10.65 -38.20 36.47
N ILE A 683 -10.63 -37.97 35.15
CA ILE A 683 -9.83 -36.94 34.51
C ILE A 683 -10.74 -35.80 34.07
N ARG A 684 -10.31 -34.56 34.33
CA ARG A 684 -11.04 -33.34 33.97
C ARG A 684 -10.31 -32.59 32.85
N CYS A 685 -11.01 -32.27 31.78
CA CYS A 685 -10.45 -31.42 30.72
C CYS A 685 -10.18 -29.99 31.26
N PRO A 686 -9.02 -29.38 31.03
CA PRO A 686 -8.67 -28.06 31.54
C PRO A 686 -9.44 -26.95 30.84
N LEU A 687 -9.85 -27.16 29.59
CA LEU A 687 -10.55 -26.18 28.77
C LEU A 687 -12.06 -26.19 29.04
N CYS A 688 -12.75 -27.30 28.75
CA CYS A 688 -14.22 -27.36 28.90
C CYS A 688 -14.71 -27.89 30.26
N LYS A 689 -13.79 -28.27 31.17
CA LYS A 689 -14.06 -28.76 32.52
C LYS A 689 -14.90 -30.05 32.62
N ARG A 690 -15.20 -30.72 31.49
CA ARG A 690 -15.91 -32.01 31.45
C ARG A 690 -15.06 -33.12 32.10
N ARG A 691 -15.72 -34.07 32.75
CA ARG A 691 -15.10 -35.20 33.47
C ARG A 691 -15.31 -36.52 32.70
N PHE A 692 -14.30 -37.38 32.74
CA PHE A 692 -14.31 -38.72 32.14
C PHE A 692 -13.74 -39.70 33.16
N HIS A 693 -14.11 -40.99 33.11
CA HIS A 693 -13.41 -42.02 33.89
C HIS A 693 -11.93 -42.02 33.52
N SER A 694 -11.04 -42.13 34.51
CA SER A 694 -9.59 -42.09 34.27
C SER A 694 -9.17 -43.12 33.22
N ASN A 695 -9.62 -44.37 33.35
CA ASN A 695 -9.34 -45.45 32.39
C ASN A 695 -9.86 -45.17 30.97
N CYS A 696 -11.02 -44.51 30.84
CA CYS A 696 -11.58 -44.15 29.54
C CYS A 696 -10.73 -43.08 28.85
N ALA A 697 -10.33 -42.04 29.59
CA ALA A 697 -9.46 -41.00 29.05
C ALA A 697 -8.03 -41.51 28.75
N PHE A 698 -7.49 -42.43 29.56
CA PHE A 698 -6.23 -43.11 29.27
C PHE A 698 -6.28 -43.94 27.98
N LYS A 699 -7.34 -44.74 27.78
CA LYS A 699 -7.52 -45.51 26.54
C LYS A 699 -7.72 -44.59 25.34
N TRP A 700 -8.55 -43.57 25.49
CA TRP A 700 -8.79 -42.57 24.44
C TRP A 700 -7.50 -41.90 23.97
N ARG A 701 -6.57 -41.62 24.91
CA ARG A 701 -5.29 -40.98 24.62
C ARG A 701 -4.33 -41.83 23.79
N LYS A 702 -4.50 -43.15 23.74
CA LYS A 702 -3.65 -44.00 22.89
C LYS A 702 -3.82 -43.67 21.41
N ASP A 703 -5.04 -43.28 21.03
CA ASP A 703 -5.41 -43.05 19.63
C ASP A 703 -5.75 -41.57 19.35
N HIS A 704 -5.97 -40.74 20.37
CA HIS A 704 -6.42 -39.34 20.22
C HIS A 704 -5.82 -38.40 21.29
N THR A 705 -5.22 -37.27 20.90
CA THR A 705 -4.67 -36.29 21.87
C THR A 705 -5.68 -35.26 22.39
N GLN A 706 -6.86 -35.18 21.77
CA GLN A 706 -7.86 -34.13 21.98
C GLN A 706 -9.07 -34.60 22.81
N CYS A 707 -9.68 -33.65 23.53
CA CYS A 707 -10.89 -33.87 24.31
C CYS A 707 -12.13 -34.12 23.42
N PRO A 708 -12.87 -35.22 23.60
CA PRO A 708 -14.05 -35.52 22.78
C PRO A 708 -15.21 -34.52 22.95
N ALA A 709 -15.16 -33.64 23.95
CA ALA A 709 -16.19 -32.63 24.19
C ALA A 709 -15.88 -31.25 23.61
N CYS A 710 -14.62 -30.93 23.32
CA CYS A 710 -14.23 -29.56 22.89
C CYS A 710 -13.03 -29.50 21.94
N ASN A 711 -12.47 -30.63 21.53
CA ASN A 711 -11.29 -30.77 20.67
C ASN A 711 -10.00 -30.09 21.16
N GLY A 712 -9.97 -29.59 22.40
CA GLY A 712 -8.76 -29.07 23.02
C GLY A 712 -7.93 -30.14 23.72
N ASP A 713 -6.64 -29.88 23.93
CA ASP A 713 -5.69 -30.87 24.45
C ASP A 713 -6.05 -31.38 25.85
N LEU A 714 -6.06 -32.70 26.03
CA LEU A 714 -6.23 -33.34 27.33
C LEU A 714 -4.86 -33.42 28.04
N PRO A 715 -4.72 -32.86 29.26
CA PRO A 715 -3.43 -32.75 29.94
C PRO A 715 -2.85 -34.14 30.28
N GLY A 716 -1.52 -34.20 30.28
CA GLY A 716 -0.71 -35.36 30.71
C GLY A 716 -1.02 -35.76 32.15
N ILE A 717 -0.97 -37.06 32.44
CA ILE A 717 -0.94 -37.62 33.80
C ILE A 717 0.50 -37.98 34.08
#